data_AF-A0A6P0RRF2-F1
#
_entry.id   AF-A0A6P0RRF2-F1
#
_cell.length_a   1.000
_cell.length_b   1.000
_cell.length_c   1.000
_cell.angle_alpha   90.00
_cell.angle_beta   90.00
_cell.angle_gamma   90.00
#
_symmetry.space_group_name_H-M   'P 1'
#
loop_
_entity.id
_entity.type
_entity.pdbx_description
1 polymer ?
#
loop_
_entity_poly.entity_id
_entity_poly.type
_entity_poly.pdbx_seq_one_letter_code
_entity_poly.pdbx_strand_id
1 'polypeptide(L)'
;MRKQIIIGGLAGFSLTVLALTTGLLKPTIKLVALSSLGIIPVSIIASENIHRKANQKVLSLEKTLGDARVSLKQLENVQDDNSRLSIGIAELKTELSRVQNSLSTVKTENCNLKESLQLAQAQLAVSSSQQAKLSEQVIEYEESYSNELESEVQQKVQEYITQDREALKSKYRALLEEGEVIYAEAMSISEKYKAWAGEVAKRHVERKNYILGLTGEFNKRIGEAQEAWEVERSHLLTQIEALNEKVARLQQQLAGDLTEPELLSCRFAIPGQIANELAKIIWKGFTIPLAAKGAQQRSNGLIEIGYAYSRSQAPSELVAILNRNSDSLASLLGVHKITSVREHDLTPSIIVGLRREPEVKEGTVKRLLTPIDKLATQVLRGMAQKPTLRVMGSTGAGKGICVKYLLSIMSEYMECYIRLHDPQHGSSEDHWDIPKVSKSGTETKKALSKISQQLRDREVTKINQPITVDILDEIDTQLEKSDKEQFLDLISRIRHLGMKLILIGQNPKVNRAGFQWSDMGQMIAFYQKESALDAIKNYPALKLKEDILTKQYYQLSEVYELKNKDLDTHKQYYFGLCVIPGKTPVWYELPVADSIAINEEMAVIGEIFEVTDSNQKFVEGQNSAKVVSSVVVEGRQVAKKAKAETVTQQEMATISAPLPVISHVGGSAKSCHTAKTICKKHPGVELSQGKYGRYYCPGCKKKLRKDELAVEV
;
A
#
# COMPACT_ATOMS: atom_id res chain seq x y z
N MET A 1 26.16 84.60 -38.14
CA MET A 1 25.39 85.28 -37.06
C MET A 1 25.97 84.78 -35.73
N ARG A 2 26.32 85.64 -34.74
CA ARG A 2 25.48 86.07 -33.58
C ARG A 2 24.77 84.90 -32.88
N LYS A 3 24.84 84.69 -31.55
CA LYS A 3 25.50 85.36 -30.38
C LYS A 3 25.77 84.26 -29.31
N GLN A 4 26.81 84.24 -28.46
CA GLN A 4 27.37 85.22 -27.48
C GLN A 4 26.63 85.21 -26.12
N ILE A 5 27.39 85.40 -25.01
CA ILE A 5 26.99 85.71 -23.59
C ILE A 5 26.85 84.49 -22.62
N ILE A 6 27.26 84.50 -21.32
CA ILE A 6 28.40 85.14 -20.59
C ILE A 6 28.49 84.64 -19.09
N ILE A 7 29.67 84.75 -18.45
CA ILE A 7 30.00 84.79 -16.98
C ILE A 7 29.40 83.71 -16.02
N GLY A 8 30.28 82.84 -15.50
CA GLY A 8 30.85 82.90 -14.13
C GLY A 8 30.10 82.33 -12.90
N GLY A 9 30.86 81.76 -11.94
CA GLY A 9 30.39 81.40 -10.59
C GLY A 9 31.26 80.39 -9.82
N LEU A 10 31.65 80.76 -8.58
CA LEU A 10 31.57 80.01 -7.29
C LEU A 10 31.42 78.46 -7.31
N ALA A 11 31.99 77.64 -6.40
CA ALA A 11 32.85 77.77 -5.20
C ALA A 11 33.44 76.34 -4.90
N GLY A 12 34.30 76.02 -3.92
CA GLY A 12 35.04 76.79 -2.91
C GLY A 12 35.04 76.13 -1.50
N PHE A 13 36.24 75.85 -0.95
CA PHE A 13 36.52 75.54 0.49
C PHE A 13 35.99 74.17 1.03
N SER A 14 36.54 73.51 2.07
CA SER A 14 37.67 73.74 3.02
C SER A 14 38.13 72.38 3.65
N LEU A 15 39.04 72.20 4.62
CA LEU A 15 39.60 73.03 5.73
C LEU A 15 40.96 72.41 6.15
N THR A 16 42.15 73.04 6.25
CA THR A 16 42.70 74.26 6.92
C THR A 16 43.33 74.01 8.31
N VAL A 17 44.50 74.65 8.57
CA VAL A 17 45.06 75.27 9.82
C VAL A 17 46.60 75.08 9.92
N LEU A 18 47.47 76.10 10.12
CA LEU A 18 47.38 77.54 9.77
C LEU A 18 48.71 78.03 9.10
N ALA A 19 49.83 78.51 9.71
CA ALA A 19 50.12 79.53 10.74
C ALA A 19 51.57 80.09 10.54
N LEU A 20 52.05 81.28 10.98
CA LEU A 20 51.47 82.63 11.15
C LEU A 20 52.60 83.71 11.26
N THR A 21 52.88 84.46 10.18
CA THR A 21 53.39 85.89 10.08
C THR A 21 54.75 86.29 10.74
N THR A 22 55.43 87.45 10.50
CA THR A 22 55.25 88.79 9.83
C THR A 22 56.55 89.21 9.05
N GLY A 23 56.79 90.39 8.43
CA GLY A 23 55.95 91.51 7.93
C GLY A 23 56.64 92.90 7.69
N LEU A 24 56.84 93.29 6.41
CA LEU A 24 56.80 94.66 5.78
C LEU A 24 57.97 95.73 5.80
N LEU A 25 58.09 96.40 4.62
CA LEU A 25 58.41 97.84 4.31
C LEU A 25 59.82 98.36 3.84
N LYS A 26 59.89 99.66 3.44
CA LYS A 26 60.68 100.36 2.36
C LYS A 26 60.84 101.90 2.71
N PRO A 27 61.45 102.85 1.92
CA PRO A 27 62.54 102.83 0.87
C PRO A 27 63.55 104.07 0.84
N THR A 28 64.64 103.98 0.03
CA THR A 28 65.37 105.02 -0.79
C THR A 28 65.69 106.49 -0.35
N ILE A 29 66.92 107.03 -0.63
CA ILE A 29 67.25 108.24 -1.50
C ILE A 29 68.73 108.80 -1.45
N LYS A 30 69.36 108.96 -2.65
CA LYS A 30 70.33 109.98 -3.21
C LYS A 30 71.66 110.54 -2.57
N LEU A 31 72.79 110.32 -3.29
CA LEU A 31 73.59 111.25 -4.17
C LEU A 31 74.67 112.29 -3.64
N VAL A 32 75.71 112.55 -4.47
CA VAL A 32 76.72 113.68 -4.54
C VAL A 32 77.97 113.60 -3.62
N ALA A 33 79.19 114.13 -3.92
CA ALA A 33 80.15 114.04 -5.06
C ALA A 33 81.49 114.80 -4.78
N LEU A 34 82.61 114.49 -5.49
CA LEU A 34 83.83 115.34 -5.74
C LEU A 34 84.75 115.71 -4.53
N SER A 35 86.05 116.11 -4.61
CA SER A 35 87.06 116.28 -5.71
C SER A 35 88.56 116.41 -5.23
N SER A 36 89.50 115.76 -5.96
CA SER A 36 90.84 116.22 -6.49
C SER A 36 91.97 116.97 -5.70
N LEU A 37 93.25 116.56 -5.99
CA LEU A 37 94.56 117.31 -6.01
C LEU A 37 95.17 117.83 -4.66
N GLY A 38 96.50 118.02 -4.49
CA GLY A 38 97.71 117.65 -5.27
C GLY A 38 99.02 118.43 -4.88
N ILE A 39 100.21 117.88 -5.23
CA ILE A 39 101.54 118.58 -5.40
C ILE A 39 102.30 119.06 -4.12
N ILE A 40 103.64 119.19 -4.16
CA ILE A 40 104.56 119.43 -3.01
C ILE A 40 105.78 120.33 -3.38
N PRO A 41 106.13 121.41 -2.61
CA PRO A 41 107.40 122.14 -2.80
C PRO A 41 108.16 122.66 -1.54
N VAL A 42 109.29 122.01 -1.19
CA VAL A 42 110.65 122.60 -0.99
C VAL A 42 110.90 123.85 -0.08
N SER A 43 111.42 123.60 1.15
CA SER A 43 112.57 124.30 1.84
C SER A 43 112.40 125.75 2.39
N ILE A 44 113.36 126.43 3.09
CA ILE A 44 114.80 126.19 3.43
C ILE A 44 115.26 127.02 4.69
N ILE A 45 116.34 126.61 5.41
CA ILE A 45 117.29 127.37 6.32
C ILE A 45 116.69 128.37 7.37
N ALA A 46 116.86 128.18 8.70
CA ALA A 46 117.94 128.71 9.59
C ALA A 46 118.13 130.26 9.60
N SER A 47 118.56 130.94 10.67
CA SER A 47 119.10 130.58 12.00
C SER A 47 119.04 131.79 12.95
N GLU A 48 119.13 131.62 14.29
CA GLU A 48 120.11 132.39 15.11
C GLU A 48 120.25 131.99 16.60
N ASN A 49 121.51 131.85 17.00
CA ASN A 49 122.19 132.34 18.22
C ASN A 49 121.68 132.17 19.69
N ILE A 50 122.52 131.40 20.41
CA ILE A 50 123.16 131.71 21.73
C ILE A 50 122.47 131.30 23.05
N HIS A 51 123.20 130.42 23.74
CA HIS A 51 123.12 130.04 25.15
C HIS A 51 122.74 131.14 26.16
N ARG A 52 121.75 130.89 27.02
CA ARG A 52 121.81 131.34 28.45
C ARG A 52 120.93 130.62 29.49
N LYS A 53 120.14 129.59 29.16
CA LYS A 53 119.30 128.85 30.14
C LYS A 53 119.52 127.33 30.14
N ALA A 54 120.78 126.91 30.26
CA ALA A 54 121.16 125.49 30.22
C ALA A 54 120.72 124.68 31.48
N ASN A 55 120.82 125.27 32.68
CA ASN A 55 120.80 124.50 33.93
C ASN A 55 119.43 124.31 34.60
N GLN A 56 118.31 124.48 33.87
CA GLN A 56 116.95 124.25 34.40
C GLN A 56 116.13 123.20 33.63
N LYS A 57 116.57 122.72 32.46
CA LYS A 57 115.83 121.69 31.70
C LYS A 57 116.13 120.23 32.09
N VAL A 58 117.24 119.96 32.79
CA VAL A 58 117.68 118.59 33.11
C VAL A 58 116.61 117.81 33.89
N LEU A 59 116.03 118.40 34.94
CA LEU A 59 114.95 117.82 35.75
C LEU A 59 113.62 117.57 35.00
N SER A 60 113.45 118.10 33.78
CA SER A 60 112.25 117.83 32.97
C SER A 60 112.39 116.60 32.06
N LEU A 61 113.62 116.17 31.77
CA LEU A 61 113.88 115.10 30.78
C LEU A 61 113.70 113.69 31.34
N GLU A 62 114.03 113.47 32.62
CA GLU A 62 113.89 112.15 33.27
C GLU A 62 112.43 111.68 33.32
N LYS A 63 111.47 112.61 33.52
CA LYS A 63 110.05 112.27 33.50
C LYS A 63 109.60 111.82 32.11
N THR A 64 109.97 112.56 31.05
CA THR A 64 109.62 112.20 29.67
C THR A 64 110.25 110.88 29.20
N LEU A 65 111.35 110.44 29.79
CA LEU A 65 111.97 109.14 29.48
C LEU A 65 111.15 107.95 30.01
N GLY A 66 110.40 108.14 31.11
CA GLY A 66 109.49 107.14 31.66
C GLY A 66 108.30 106.87 30.74
N ASP A 67 107.61 107.92 30.33
CA ASP A 67 106.41 107.84 29.48
C ASP A 67 106.74 107.19 28.11
N ALA A 68 107.89 107.54 27.51
CA ALA A 68 108.34 106.99 26.24
C ALA A 68 108.51 105.45 26.22
N ARG A 69 108.87 104.84 27.36
CA ARG A 69 108.98 103.37 27.49
C ARG A 69 107.64 102.66 27.50
N VAL A 70 106.56 103.33 27.93
CA VAL A 70 105.21 102.76 27.93
C VAL A 70 104.64 102.74 26.50
N SER A 71 104.79 103.84 25.77
CA SER A 71 104.29 103.96 24.38
C SER A 71 104.98 102.98 23.42
N LEU A 72 106.28 102.71 23.59
CA LEU A 72 107.01 101.73 22.77
C LEU A 72 106.41 100.32 22.88
N LYS A 73 106.08 99.88 24.09
CA LYS A 73 105.49 98.55 24.32
C LYS A 73 104.04 98.43 23.82
N GLN A 74 103.33 99.55 23.71
CA GLN A 74 102.00 99.58 23.07
C GLN A 74 102.10 99.45 21.54
N LEU A 75 103.15 99.99 20.92
CA LEU A 75 103.41 99.85 19.48
C LEU A 75 103.75 98.41 19.07
N GLU A 76 104.53 97.68 19.87
CA GLU A 76 104.83 96.26 19.60
C GLU A 76 103.54 95.41 19.57
N ASN A 77 102.65 95.56 20.56
CA ASN A 77 101.37 94.85 20.58
C ASN A 77 100.50 95.14 19.34
N VAL A 78 100.42 96.42 18.92
CA VAL A 78 99.64 96.82 17.73
C VAL A 78 100.24 96.25 16.44
N GLN A 79 101.56 96.05 16.37
CA GLN A 79 102.22 95.41 15.23
C GLN A 79 101.91 93.90 15.17
N ASP A 80 101.90 93.22 16.31
CA ASP A 80 101.51 91.80 16.42
C ASP A 80 100.05 91.59 16.02
N ASP A 81 99.12 92.42 16.50
CA ASP A 81 97.69 92.35 16.12
C ASP A 81 97.48 92.62 14.62
N ASN A 82 98.21 93.56 14.02
CA ASN A 82 98.18 93.80 12.56
C ASN A 82 98.66 92.58 11.75
N SER A 83 99.66 91.85 12.26
CA SER A 83 100.12 90.61 11.61
C SER A 83 99.05 89.52 11.63
N ARG A 84 98.36 89.36 12.77
CA ARG A 84 97.25 88.40 12.94
C ARG A 84 96.05 88.73 12.06
N LEU A 85 95.66 90.00 11.98
CA LEU A 85 94.60 90.46 11.08
C LEU A 85 94.95 90.22 9.60
N SER A 86 96.21 90.41 9.22
CA SER A 86 96.68 90.13 7.85
C SER A 86 96.59 88.64 7.50
N ILE A 87 96.88 87.74 8.44
CA ILE A 87 96.70 86.29 8.28
C ILE A 87 95.22 85.93 8.13
N GLY A 88 94.34 86.42 9.03
CA GLY A 88 92.90 86.13 8.97
C GLY A 88 92.22 86.65 7.68
N ILE A 89 92.67 87.78 7.15
CA ILE A 89 92.21 88.30 5.84
C ILE A 89 92.64 87.37 4.69
N ALA A 90 93.83 86.77 4.75
CA ALA A 90 94.28 85.80 3.75
C ALA A 90 93.47 84.50 3.81
N GLU A 91 93.19 83.99 5.02
CA GLU A 91 92.39 82.78 5.24
C GLU A 91 90.95 82.95 4.72
N LEU A 92 90.27 84.06 5.10
CA LEU A 92 88.94 84.40 4.60
C LEU A 92 88.89 84.54 3.07
N LYS A 93 89.98 85.00 2.44
CA LYS A 93 90.07 85.10 0.98
C LYS A 93 90.16 83.71 0.32
N THR A 94 90.88 82.76 0.91
CA THR A 94 90.89 81.36 0.44
C THR A 94 89.57 80.63 0.68
N GLU A 95 88.90 80.89 1.81
CA GLU A 95 87.53 80.39 2.09
C GLU A 95 86.54 80.90 1.02
N LEU A 96 86.57 82.20 0.69
CA LEU A 96 85.71 82.77 -0.35
C LEU A 96 85.88 82.09 -1.70
N SER A 97 87.14 81.86 -2.13
CA SER A 97 87.43 81.14 -3.38
C SER A 97 86.98 79.67 -3.34
N ARG A 98 87.11 78.99 -2.20
CA ARG A 98 86.60 77.62 -2.01
C ARG A 98 85.08 77.58 -2.19
N VAL A 99 84.33 78.49 -1.56
CA VAL A 99 82.87 78.59 -1.66
C VAL A 99 82.43 78.93 -3.10
N GLN A 100 83.11 79.86 -3.78
CA GLN A 100 82.83 80.18 -5.19
C GLN A 100 83.01 78.96 -6.11
N ASN A 101 84.06 78.17 -5.89
CA ASN A 101 84.30 76.94 -6.66
C ASN A 101 83.19 75.91 -6.40
N SER A 102 82.85 75.61 -5.15
CA SER A 102 81.76 74.68 -4.83
C SER A 102 80.40 75.11 -5.39
N LEU A 103 80.10 76.42 -5.38
CA LEU A 103 78.88 76.97 -5.98
C LEU A 103 78.84 76.75 -7.50
N SER A 104 79.99 76.79 -8.19
CA SER A 104 80.07 76.50 -9.62
C SER A 104 79.79 75.02 -9.93
N THR A 105 80.28 74.10 -9.09
CA THR A 105 80.06 72.64 -9.22
C THR A 105 78.57 72.30 -9.06
N VAL A 106 77.94 72.78 -7.97
CA VAL A 106 76.51 72.56 -7.70
C VAL A 106 75.64 73.14 -8.81
N LYS A 107 76.06 74.24 -9.45
CA LYS A 107 75.35 74.84 -10.58
C LYS A 107 75.42 73.98 -11.85
N THR A 108 76.54 73.31 -12.13
CA THR A 108 76.66 72.37 -13.25
C THR A 108 75.91 71.06 -12.99
N GLU A 109 75.96 70.53 -11.77
CA GLU A 109 75.19 69.32 -11.39
C GLU A 109 73.68 69.52 -11.54
N ASN A 110 73.17 70.68 -11.12
CA ASN A 110 71.76 71.04 -11.33
C ASN A 110 71.37 71.16 -12.82
N CYS A 111 72.31 71.49 -13.71
CA CYS A 111 72.05 71.53 -15.15
C CYS A 111 71.87 70.10 -15.69
N ASN A 112 72.84 69.22 -15.37
CA ASN A 112 72.84 67.82 -15.81
C ASN A 112 71.62 67.05 -15.29
N LEU A 113 71.19 67.30 -14.05
CA LEU A 113 69.96 66.72 -13.48
C LEU A 113 68.70 67.18 -14.21
N LYS A 114 68.65 68.45 -14.64
CA LYS A 114 67.50 69.00 -15.37
C LYS A 114 67.37 68.40 -16.78
N GLU A 115 68.48 68.21 -17.48
CA GLU A 115 68.53 67.52 -18.78
C GLU A 115 68.11 66.05 -18.64
N SER A 116 68.61 65.37 -17.61
CA SER A 116 68.23 63.97 -17.29
C SER A 116 66.74 63.82 -17.02
N LEU A 117 66.13 64.78 -16.29
CA LEU A 117 64.69 64.80 -16.02
C LEU A 117 63.86 64.96 -17.31
N GLN A 118 64.28 65.85 -18.22
CA GLN A 118 63.60 66.05 -19.51
C GLN A 118 63.68 64.79 -20.40
N LEU A 119 64.82 64.10 -20.40
CA LEU A 119 65.01 62.87 -21.17
C LEU A 119 64.13 61.73 -20.65
N ALA A 120 64.01 61.58 -19.32
CA ALA A 120 63.10 60.62 -18.70
C ALA A 120 61.61 60.93 -18.99
N GLN A 121 61.22 62.21 -18.98
CA GLN A 121 59.87 62.64 -19.36
C GLN A 121 59.53 62.32 -20.83
N ALA A 122 60.49 62.47 -21.74
CA ALA A 122 60.32 62.10 -23.14
C ALA A 122 60.14 60.58 -23.32
N GLN A 123 60.94 59.76 -22.62
CA GLN A 123 60.81 58.30 -22.66
C GLN A 123 59.44 57.82 -22.15
N LEU A 124 58.94 58.40 -21.06
CA LEU A 124 57.62 58.08 -20.51
C LEU A 124 56.48 58.35 -21.52
N ALA A 125 56.55 59.47 -22.25
CA ALA A 125 55.57 59.82 -23.28
C ALA A 125 55.60 58.88 -24.51
N VAL A 126 56.78 58.36 -24.87
CA VAL A 126 56.90 57.33 -25.93
C VAL A 126 56.28 56.02 -25.46
N SER A 127 56.57 55.59 -24.22
CA SER A 127 56.03 54.34 -23.66
C SER A 127 54.50 54.35 -23.53
N SER A 128 53.90 55.46 -23.07
CA SER A 128 52.43 55.55 -22.99
C SER A 128 51.76 55.57 -24.38
N SER A 129 52.40 56.16 -25.39
CA SER A 129 51.92 56.10 -26.78
C SER A 129 51.97 54.68 -27.36
N GLN A 130 52.99 53.88 -27.02
CA GLN A 130 53.06 52.46 -27.39
C GLN A 130 51.99 51.62 -26.68
N GLN A 131 51.77 51.87 -25.38
CA GLN A 131 50.74 51.15 -24.59
C GLN A 131 49.32 51.41 -25.12
N ALA A 132 49.02 52.64 -25.55
CA ALA A 132 47.73 52.97 -26.16
C ALA A 132 47.48 52.16 -27.45
N LYS A 133 48.46 52.08 -28.36
CA LYS A 133 48.36 51.31 -29.61
C LYS A 133 48.20 49.81 -29.38
N LEU A 134 48.92 49.25 -28.40
CA LEU A 134 48.75 47.85 -28.02
C LEU A 134 47.34 47.56 -27.47
N SER A 135 46.76 48.48 -26.69
CA SER A 135 45.39 48.36 -26.22
C SER A 135 44.35 48.41 -27.35
N GLU A 136 44.58 49.25 -28.36
CA GLU A 136 43.73 49.38 -29.55
C GLU A 136 43.75 48.08 -30.40
N GLN A 137 44.93 47.51 -30.61
CA GLN A 137 45.11 46.24 -31.34
C GLN A 137 44.53 45.02 -30.61
N VAL A 138 44.52 45.01 -29.27
CA VAL A 138 43.88 43.93 -28.51
C VAL A 138 42.36 43.98 -28.68
N ILE A 139 41.75 45.18 -28.64
CA ILE A 139 40.30 45.34 -28.84
C ILE A 139 39.90 44.90 -30.26
N GLU A 140 40.63 45.33 -31.28
CA GLU A 140 40.39 44.92 -32.68
C GLU A 140 40.47 43.39 -32.86
N TYR A 141 41.42 42.73 -32.18
CA TYR A 141 41.54 41.27 -32.20
C TYR A 141 40.41 40.56 -31.44
N GLU A 142 40.03 41.04 -30.26
CA GLU A 142 38.92 40.48 -29.47
C GLU A 142 37.58 40.61 -30.20
N GLU A 143 37.31 41.76 -30.83
CA GLU A 143 36.12 41.95 -31.68
C GLU A 143 36.15 41.02 -32.90
N SER A 144 37.28 40.92 -33.61
CA SER A 144 37.39 40.03 -34.78
C SER A 144 37.15 38.56 -34.41
N TYR A 145 37.79 38.08 -33.32
CA TYR A 145 37.64 36.70 -32.85
C TYR A 145 36.22 36.39 -32.36
N SER A 146 35.57 37.34 -31.68
CA SER A 146 34.16 37.18 -31.26
C SER A 146 33.22 37.04 -32.46
N ASN A 147 33.41 37.85 -33.50
CA ASN A 147 32.61 37.80 -34.73
C ASN A 147 32.81 36.49 -35.51
N GLU A 148 34.04 35.99 -35.62
CA GLU A 148 34.34 34.69 -36.24
C GLU A 148 33.67 33.54 -35.47
N LEU A 149 33.78 33.54 -34.14
CA LEU A 149 33.21 32.50 -33.28
C LEU A 149 31.67 32.49 -33.32
N GLU A 150 31.02 33.66 -33.30
CA GLU A 150 29.57 33.75 -33.47
C GLU A 150 29.12 33.22 -34.84
N SER A 151 29.87 33.50 -35.90
CA SER A 151 29.58 33.01 -37.25
C SER A 151 29.68 31.47 -37.34
N GLU A 152 30.73 30.87 -36.79
CA GLU A 152 30.90 29.41 -36.77
C GLU A 152 29.78 28.71 -35.97
N VAL A 153 29.40 29.28 -34.81
CA VAL A 153 28.31 28.76 -33.98
C VAL A 153 26.96 28.88 -34.70
N GLN A 154 26.67 30.01 -35.34
CA GLN A 154 25.44 30.20 -36.12
C GLN A 154 25.36 29.19 -37.28
N GLN A 155 26.45 28.98 -38.02
CA GLN A 155 26.50 27.98 -39.10
C GLN A 155 26.20 26.58 -38.58
N LYS A 156 26.91 26.11 -37.54
CA LYS A 156 26.75 24.74 -37.00
C LYS A 156 25.37 24.50 -36.41
N VAL A 157 24.77 25.50 -35.76
CA VAL A 157 23.38 25.44 -35.28
C VAL A 157 22.40 25.30 -36.45
N GLN A 158 22.59 26.06 -37.53
CA GLN A 158 21.71 26.01 -38.70
C GLN A 158 21.84 24.69 -39.49
N GLU A 159 23.05 24.13 -39.59
CA GLU A 159 23.29 22.80 -40.15
C GLU A 159 22.57 21.71 -39.34
N TYR A 160 22.71 21.73 -38.00
CA TYR A 160 22.03 20.79 -37.11
C TYR A 160 20.49 20.87 -37.22
N ILE A 161 19.93 22.08 -37.20
CA ILE A 161 18.47 22.32 -37.37
C ILE A 161 17.99 21.78 -38.72
N THR A 162 18.79 21.90 -39.77
CA THR A 162 18.44 21.41 -41.11
C THR A 162 18.43 19.87 -41.14
N GLN A 163 19.47 19.23 -40.60
CA GLN A 163 19.57 17.77 -40.55
C GLN A 163 18.44 17.12 -39.73
N ASP A 164 18.17 17.61 -38.51
CA ASP A 164 17.09 17.06 -37.68
C ASP A 164 15.71 17.26 -38.32
N ARG A 165 15.47 18.42 -38.95
CA ARG A 165 14.22 18.69 -39.68
C ARG A 165 14.02 17.76 -40.87
N GLU A 166 15.07 17.30 -41.53
CA GLU A 166 14.98 16.30 -42.61
C GLU A 166 14.79 14.87 -42.07
N ALA A 167 15.50 14.50 -41.00
CA ALA A 167 15.29 13.23 -40.31
C ALA A 167 13.85 13.10 -39.78
N LEU A 168 13.28 14.17 -39.22
CA LEU A 168 11.91 14.21 -38.74
C LEU A 168 10.87 14.12 -39.88
N LYS A 169 11.10 14.82 -41.01
CA LYS A 169 10.27 14.68 -42.22
C LYS A 169 10.28 13.24 -42.75
N SER A 170 11.45 12.58 -42.76
CA SER A 170 11.59 11.20 -43.21
C SER A 170 10.79 10.23 -42.32
N LYS A 171 10.94 10.32 -40.99
CA LYS A 171 10.15 9.54 -40.02
C LYS A 171 8.64 9.76 -40.19
N TYR A 172 8.21 11.00 -40.39
CA TYR A 172 6.78 11.31 -40.57
C TYR A 172 6.19 10.72 -41.86
N ARG A 173 6.96 10.64 -42.95
CA ARG A 173 6.52 9.96 -44.19
C ARG A 173 6.39 8.45 -43.99
N ALA A 174 7.37 7.80 -43.39
CA ALA A 174 7.31 6.37 -43.11
C ALA A 174 6.08 6.00 -42.24
N LEU A 175 5.77 6.81 -41.22
CA LEU A 175 4.57 6.62 -40.38
C LEU A 175 3.24 6.84 -41.13
N LEU A 176 3.22 7.69 -42.16
CA LEU A 176 2.05 7.83 -43.04
C LEU A 176 1.89 6.61 -43.96
N GLU A 177 2.98 6.13 -44.55
CA GLU A 177 2.99 4.94 -45.41
C GLU A 177 2.56 3.68 -44.63
N GLU A 178 3.06 3.49 -43.41
CA GLU A 178 2.59 2.44 -42.48
C GLU A 178 1.09 2.60 -42.14
N GLY A 179 0.63 3.84 -41.90
CA GLY A 179 -0.76 4.15 -41.61
C GLY A 179 -1.72 3.84 -42.78
N GLU A 180 -1.31 4.11 -44.02
CA GLU A 180 -2.08 3.78 -45.23
C GLU A 180 -2.20 2.26 -45.43
N VAL A 181 -1.14 1.49 -45.17
CA VAL A 181 -1.18 0.02 -45.21
C VAL A 181 -2.15 -0.53 -44.17
N ILE A 182 -2.06 -0.08 -42.91
CA ILE A 182 -2.96 -0.50 -41.83
C ILE A 182 -4.43 -0.16 -42.16
N TYR A 183 -4.68 1.01 -42.74
CA TYR A 183 -6.02 1.41 -43.17
C TYR A 183 -6.57 0.52 -44.30
N ALA A 184 -5.74 0.18 -45.29
CA ALA A 184 -6.12 -0.72 -46.38
C ALA A 184 -6.44 -2.14 -45.87
N GLU A 185 -5.67 -2.68 -44.92
CA GLU A 185 -5.97 -3.97 -44.29
C GLU A 185 -7.28 -3.93 -43.49
N ALA A 186 -7.50 -2.88 -42.69
CA ALA A 186 -8.74 -2.70 -41.92
C ALA A 186 -9.98 -2.61 -42.83
N MET A 187 -9.87 -1.92 -43.97
CA MET A 187 -10.94 -1.87 -44.98
C MET A 187 -11.19 -3.24 -45.61
N SER A 188 -10.13 -3.99 -45.96
CA SER A 188 -10.28 -5.36 -46.48
C SER A 188 -10.96 -6.31 -45.47
N ILE A 189 -10.67 -6.18 -44.18
CA ILE A 189 -11.34 -6.93 -43.11
C ILE A 189 -12.81 -6.53 -42.98
N SER A 190 -13.14 -5.24 -43.09
CA SER A 190 -14.51 -4.72 -43.08
C SER A 190 -15.36 -5.29 -44.22
N GLU A 191 -14.79 -5.40 -45.43
CA GLU A 191 -15.48 -6.00 -46.59
C GLU A 191 -15.69 -7.51 -46.42
N LYS A 192 -14.67 -8.25 -45.94
CA LYS A 192 -14.79 -9.68 -45.61
C LYS A 192 -15.88 -9.92 -44.57
N TYR A 193 -15.99 -9.05 -43.55
CA TYR A 193 -17.03 -9.14 -42.53
C TYR A 193 -18.44 -8.86 -43.09
N LYS A 194 -18.61 -7.86 -43.97
CA LYS A 194 -19.88 -7.60 -44.67
C LYS A 194 -20.31 -8.80 -45.53
N ALA A 195 -19.40 -9.40 -46.28
CA ALA A 195 -19.68 -10.58 -47.10
C ALA A 195 -20.10 -11.78 -46.24
N TRP A 196 -19.38 -12.04 -45.15
CA TRP A 196 -19.74 -13.09 -44.18
C TRP A 196 -21.12 -12.86 -43.54
N ALA A 197 -21.43 -11.62 -43.13
CA ALA A 197 -22.73 -11.27 -42.55
C ALA A 197 -23.89 -11.51 -43.54
N GLY A 198 -23.69 -11.23 -44.83
CA GLY A 198 -24.67 -11.53 -45.88
C GLY A 198 -24.95 -13.03 -46.04
N GLU A 199 -23.91 -13.86 -46.06
CA GLU A 199 -24.04 -15.33 -46.14
C GLU A 199 -24.70 -15.91 -44.87
N VAL A 200 -24.37 -15.37 -43.69
CA VAL A 200 -25.04 -15.73 -42.42
C VAL A 200 -26.52 -15.38 -42.47
N ALA A 201 -26.88 -14.17 -42.92
CA ALA A 201 -28.27 -13.75 -43.07
C ALA A 201 -29.06 -14.67 -44.05
N LYS A 202 -28.45 -15.02 -45.19
CA LYS A 202 -29.01 -15.97 -46.16
C LYS A 202 -29.30 -17.34 -45.53
N ARG A 203 -28.32 -17.92 -44.81
CA ARG A 203 -28.49 -19.20 -44.09
C ARG A 203 -29.56 -19.14 -42.99
N HIS A 204 -29.75 -17.99 -42.34
CA HIS A 204 -30.84 -17.81 -41.38
C HIS A 204 -32.22 -17.81 -42.06
N VAL A 205 -32.37 -17.23 -43.26
CA VAL A 205 -33.60 -17.31 -44.05
C VAL A 205 -33.86 -18.74 -44.55
N GLU A 206 -32.85 -19.41 -45.09
CA GLU A 206 -32.93 -20.81 -45.51
C GLU A 206 -33.35 -21.73 -44.35
N ARG A 207 -32.72 -21.59 -43.18
CA ARG A 207 -33.07 -22.34 -41.97
C ARG A 207 -34.47 -22.01 -41.46
N LYS A 208 -34.92 -20.75 -41.51
CA LYS A 208 -36.28 -20.36 -41.15
C LYS A 208 -37.31 -21.06 -42.05
N ASN A 209 -37.08 -21.05 -43.36
CA ASN A 209 -37.97 -21.67 -44.33
C ASN A 209 -38.03 -23.20 -44.15
N TYR A 210 -36.90 -23.85 -43.89
CA TYR A 210 -36.84 -25.27 -43.57
C TYR A 210 -37.61 -25.63 -42.28
N ILE A 211 -37.47 -24.84 -41.22
CA ILE A 211 -38.22 -25.03 -39.96
C ILE A 211 -39.73 -24.84 -40.17
N LEU A 212 -40.13 -23.85 -40.98
CA LEU A 212 -41.54 -23.63 -41.33
C LEU A 212 -42.11 -24.82 -42.13
N GLY A 213 -41.34 -25.38 -43.08
CA GLY A 213 -41.71 -26.59 -43.82
C GLY A 213 -41.91 -27.79 -42.90
N LEU A 214 -40.93 -28.11 -42.06
CA LEU A 214 -41.04 -29.18 -41.05
C LEU A 214 -42.23 -28.98 -40.09
N THR A 215 -42.50 -27.74 -39.69
CA THR A 215 -43.63 -27.42 -38.80
C THR A 215 -44.97 -27.63 -39.53
N GLY A 216 -45.05 -27.30 -40.82
CA GLY A 216 -46.21 -27.60 -41.67
C GLY A 216 -46.47 -29.09 -41.82
N GLU A 217 -45.43 -29.88 -42.12
CA GLU A 217 -45.54 -31.34 -42.20
C GLU A 217 -45.92 -31.97 -40.85
N PHE A 218 -45.32 -31.50 -39.75
CA PHE A 218 -45.61 -31.98 -38.41
C PHE A 218 -47.05 -31.66 -37.98
N ASN A 219 -47.53 -30.45 -38.24
CA ASN A 219 -48.93 -30.06 -37.98
C ASN A 219 -49.91 -30.88 -38.85
N LYS A 220 -49.57 -31.17 -40.11
CA LYS A 220 -50.37 -32.05 -40.98
C LYS A 220 -50.49 -33.47 -40.40
N ARG A 221 -49.37 -34.06 -39.97
CA ARG A 221 -49.37 -35.38 -39.31
C ARG A 221 -50.07 -35.38 -37.95
N ILE A 222 -50.03 -34.26 -37.21
CA ILE A 222 -50.84 -34.10 -35.99
C ILE A 222 -52.32 -34.07 -36.33
N GLY A 223 -52.75 -33.34 -37.37
CA GLY A 223 -54.14 -33.34 -37.83
C GLY A 223 -54.63 -34.75 -38.22
N GLU A 224 -53.87 -35.44 -39.07
CA GLU A 224 -54.14 -36.83 -39.48
C GLU A 224 -54.22 -37.79 -38.27
N ALA A 225 -53.34 -37.63 -37.28
CA ALA A 225 -53.36 -38.42 -36.06
C ALA A 225 -54.49 -38.02 -35.08
N GLN A 226 -54.90 -36.76 -35.07
CA GLN A 226 -56.02 -36.26 -34.27
C GLN A 226 -57.35 -36.77 -34.85
N GLU A 227 -57.57 -36.69 -36.16
CA GLU A 227 -58.75 -37.25 -36.82
C GLU A 227 -58.87 -38.76 -36.56
N ALA A 228 -57.76 -39.50 -36.73
CA ALA A 228 -57.71 -40.94 -36.43
C ALA A 228 -57.98 -41.23 -34.94
N TRP A 229 -57.45 -40.42 -34.03
CA TRP A 229 -57.67 -40.57 -32.58
C TRP A 229 -59.08 -40.15 -32.16
N GLU A 230 -59.73 -39.21 -32.84
CA GLU A 230 -61.12 -38.83 -32.59
C GLU A 230 -62.10 -39.89 -33.08
N VAL A 231 -61.81 -40.57 -34.20
CA VAL A 231 -62.55 -41.77 -34.64
C VAL A 231 -62.42 -42.90 -33.61
N GLU A 232 -61.20 -43.23 -33.18
CA GLU A 232 -60.97 -44.27 -32.18
C GLU A 232 -61.57 -43.89 -30.81
N ARG A 233 -61.44 -42.63 -30.38
CA ARG A 233 -62.06 -42.11 -29.16
C ARG A 233 -63.58 -42.17 -29.23
N SER A 234 -64.19 -41.87 -30.38
CA SER A 234 -65.63 -42.01 -30.60
C SER A 234 -66.06 -43.47 -30.44
N HIS A 235 -65.35 -44.40 -31.08
CA HIS A 235 -65.60 -45.82 -30.95
C HIS A 235 -65.45 -46.32 -29.49
N LEU A 236 -64.39 -45.91 -28.80
CA LEU A 236 -64.16 -46.20 -27.39
C LEU A 236 -65.20 -45.56 -26.47
N LEU A 237 -65.73 -44.37 -26.79
CA LEU A 237 -66.84 -43.77 -26.06
C LEU A 237 -68.12 -44.60 -26.21
N THR A 238 -68.46 -45.07 -27.43
CA THR A 238 -69.58 -46.00 -27.63
C THR A 238 -69.37 -47.33 -26.89
N GLN A 239 -68.14 -47.86 -26.84
CA GLN A 239 -67.82 -49.03 -26.01
C GLN A 239 -67.98 -48.73 -24.51
N ILE A 240 -67.53 -47.56 -24.05
CA ILE A 240 -67.68 -47.11 -22.65
C ILE A 240 -69.15 -46.89 -22.29
N GLU A 241 -69.99 -46.40 -23.20
CA GLU A 241 -71.44 -46.27 -22.98
C GLU A 241 -72.11 -47.65 -22.85
N ALA A 242 -71.81 -48.59 -23.75
CA ALA A 242 -72.30 -49.97 -23.66
C ALA A 242 -71.75 -50.73 -22.43
N LEU A 243 -70.53 -50.43 -21.99
CA LEU A 243 -69.95 -50.94 -20.74
C LEU A 243 -70.55 -50.26 -19.51
N ASN A 244 -70.83 -48.96 -19.56
CA ASN A 244 -71.50 -48.22 -18.49
C ASN A 244 -72.95 -48.68 -18.33
N GLU A 245 -73.65 -49.05 -19.40
CA GLU A 245 -74.97 -49.67 -19.30
C GLU A 245 -74.89 -51.05 -18.62
N LYS A 246 -73.88 -51.87 -18.96
CA LYS A 246 -73.60 -53.13 -18.25
C LYS A 246 -73.20 -52.88 -16.78
N VAL A 247 -72.37 -51.89 -16.51
CA VAL A 247 -71.93 -51.52 -15.16
C VAL A 247 -73.09 -50.96 -14.35
N ALA A 248 -74.02 -50.20 -14.93
CA ALA A 248 -75.24 -49.75 -14.26
C ALA A 248 -76.15 -50.94 -13.91
N ARG A 249 -76.37 -51.88 -14.85
CA ARG A 249 -77.09 -53.13 -14.60
C ARG A 249 -76.41 -53.98 -13.52
N LEU A 250 -75.08 -54.04 -13.50
CA LEU A 250 -74.30 -54.75 -12.47
C LEU A 250 -74.30 -54.02 -11.12
N GLN A 251 -74.20 -52.69 -11.08
CA GLN A 251 -74.32 -51.87 -9.86
C GLN A 251 -75.72 -51.97 -9.26
N GLN A 252 -76.75 -52.08 -10.08
CA GLN A 252 -78.12 -52.36 -9.66
C GLN A 252 -78.27 -53.79 -9.08
N GLN A 253 -77.36 -54.72 -9.40
CA GLN A 253 -77.23 -56.04 -8.75
C GLN A 253 -76.26 -56.04 -7.54
N LEU A 254 -75.31 -55.11 -7.49
CA LEU A 254 -74.26 -54.97 -6.45
C LEU A 254 -74.60 -53.94 -5.37
N ALA A 255 -75.81 -53.37 -5.36
CA ALA A 255 -76.28 -52.38 -4.38
C ALA A 255 -76.52 -52.94 -2.95
N GLY A 256 -75.76 -53.98 -2.56
CA GLY A 256 -75.77 -54.58 -1.22
C GLY A 256 -74.52 -54.30 -0.38
N ASP A 257 -73.35 -54.11 -1.00
CA ASP A 257 -72.06 -54.02 -0.29
C ASP A 257 -71.14 -52.89 -0.79
N LEU A 258 -70.25 -52.42 0.09
CA LEU A 258 -69.43 -51.21 -0.10
C LEU A 258 -68.21 -51.42 -1.01
N THR A 259 -67.87 -50.37 -1.77
CA THR A 259 -66.85 -50.38 -2.84
C THR A 259 -65.44 -49.96 -2.39
N GLU A 260 -64.47 -50.21 -3.29
CA GLU A 260 -63.02 -50.05 -3.11
C GLU A 260 -62.57 -48.63 -2.66
N PRO A 261 -61.50 -48.48 -1.84
CA PRO A 261 -60.99 -47.19 -1.37
C PRO A 261 -60.66 -46.17 -2.47
N GLU A 262 -61.04 -44.91 -2.23
CA GLU A 262 -60.75 -43.76 -3.09
C GLU A 262 -59.26 -43.34 -2.99
N LEU A 263 -58.58 -43.25 -4.14
CA LEU A 263 -57.14 -43.01 -4.24
C LEU A 263 -56.82 -41.62 -4.82
N LEU A 264 -55.74 -40.99 -4.34
CA LEU A 264 -55.24 -39.72 -4.86
C LEU A 264 -54.76 -39.85 -6.31
N SER A 265 -55.07 -38.85 -7.14
CA SER A 265 -54.60 -38.73 -8.53
C SER A 265 -53.08 -38.46 -8.66
N CYS A 266 -52.38 -38.23 -7.54
CA CYS A 266 -51.00 -37.74 -7.43
C CYS A 266 -49.91 -38.77 -7.81
N ARG A 267 -50.02 -39.42 -8.98
CA ARG A 267 -49.19 -40.58 -9.40
C ARG A 267 -47.66 -40.36 -9.35
N PHE A 268 -47.17 -39.12 -9.40
CA PHE A 268 -45.74 -38.80 -9.44
C PHE A 268 -45.13 -38.36 -8.10
N ALA A 269 -45.95 -38.07 -7.08
CA ALA A 269 -45.45 -37.58 -5.80
C ALA A 269 -45.26 -38.75 -4.82
N ILE A 270 -44.05 -38.92 -4.27
CA ILE A 270 -43.73 -40.01 -3.34
C ILE A 270 -44.70 -40.06 -2.13
N PRO A 271 -45.08 -38.94 -1.48
CA PRO A 271 -46.09 -38.95 -0.42
C PRO A 271 -47.46 -39.47 -0.88
N GLY A 272 -47.89 -39.12 -2.10
CA GLY A 272 -49.15 -39.57 -2.69
C GLY A 272 -49.15 -41.05 -3.10
N GLN A 273 -48.00 -41.57 -3.55
CA GLN A 273 -47.81 -43.01 -3.79
C GLN A 273 -47.93 -43.80 -2.48
N ILE A 274 -47.24 -43.37 -1.42
CA ILE A 274 -47.31 -43.99 -0.09
C ILE A 274 -48.74 -43.94 0.46
N ALA A 275 -49.44 -42.81 0.30
CA ALA A 275 -50.83 -42.65 0.72
C ALA A 275 -51.78 -43.66 0.05
N ASN A 276 -51.60 -43.87 -1.26
CA ASN A 276 -52.43 -44.79 -2.02
C ASN A 276 -52.14 -46.27 -1.71
N GLU A 277 -50.87 -46.66 -1.54
CA GLU A 277 -50.55 -48.04 -1.15
C GLU A 277 -50.97 -48.35 0.30
N LEU A 278 -50.86 -47.40 1.22
CA LEU A 278 -51.37 -47.58 2.58
C LEU A 278 -52.90 -47.78 2.60
N ALA A 279 -53.66 -47.04 1.80
CA ALA A 279 -55.11 -47.26 1.66
C ALA A 279 -55.43 -48.68 1.15
N LYS A 280 -54.70 -49.15 0.11
CA LYS A 280 -54.86 -50.51 -0.45
C LYS A 280 -54.48 -51.60 0.55
N ILE A 281 -53.41 -51.41 1.33
CA ILE A 281 -52.97 -52.36 2.36
C ILE A 281 -54.00 -52.44 3.49
N ILE A 282 -54.54 -51.29 3.93
CA ILE A 282 -55.59 -51.23 4.95
C ILE A 282 -56.87 -51.92 4.46
N TRP A 283 -57.29 -51.67 3.23
CA TRP A 283 -58.46 -52.33 2.63
C TRP A 283 -58.26 -53.85 2.53
N LYS A 284 -57.13 -54.31 1.99
CA LYS A 284 -56.83 -55.76 1.85
C LYS A 284 -56.64 -56.49 3.18
N GLY A 285 -56.13 -55.81 4.21
CA GLY A 285 -55.85 -56.41 5.52
C GLY A 285 -57.02 -56.35 6.51
N PHE A 286 -57.87 -55.33 6.43
CA PHE A 286 -58.89 -55.04 7.45
C PHE A 286 -60.28 -54.71 6.87
N THR A 287 -60.47 -54.70 5.55
CA THR A 287 -61.74 -54.32 4.88
C THR A 287 -62.28 -52.95 5.30
N ILE A 288 -61.38 -52.01 5.61
CA ILE A 288 -61.73 -50.62 5.95
C ILE A 288 -61.61 -49.74 4.69
N PRO A 289 -62.70 -49.16 4.16
CA PRO A 289 -62.66 -48.31 2.98
C PRO A 289 -62.22 -46.88 3.36
N LEU A 290 -60.90 -46.64 3.36
CA LEU A 290 -60.33 -45.31 3.57
C LEU A 290 -60.16 -44.55 2.25
N ALA A 291 -60.62 -43.30 2.22
CA ALA A 291 -60.50 -42.40 1.09
C ALA A 291 -59.33 -41.42 1.31
N ALA A 292 -58.28 -41.51 0.51
CA ALA A 292 -57.09 -40.64 0.63
C ALA A 292 -57.40 -39.22 0.16
N LYS A 293 -57.33 -38.23 1.07
CA LYS A 293 -57.69 -36.82 0.78
C LYS A 293 -56.50 -35.87 0.65
N GLY A 294 -55.32 -36.25 1.15
CA GLY A 294 -54.08 -35.50 0.93
C GLY A 294 -52.87 -36.13 1.59
N ALA A 295 -51.68 -35.78 1.12
CA ALA A 295 -50.41 -36.20 1.71
C ALA A 295 -49.39 -35.04 1.64
N GLN A 296 -48.80 -34.68 2.77
CA GLN A 296 -47.81 -33.60 2.88
C GLN A 296 -46.55 -34.12 3.55
N GLN A 297 -45.39 -33.82 2.96
CA GLN A 297 -44.09 -34.03 3.59
C GLN A 297 -43.65 -32.71 4.26
N ARG A 298 -43.36 -32.76 5.56
CA ARG A 298 -42.76 -31.67 6.33
C ARG A 298 -41.24 -31.63 6.13
N SER A 299 -40.60 -30.50 6.42
CA SER A 299 -39.13 -30.33 6.31
C SER A 299 -38.35 -31.35 7.15
N ASN A 300 -38.87 -31.71 8.33
CA ASN A 300 -38.30 -32.73 9.22
C ASN A 300 -38.51 -34.19 8.75
N GLY A 301 -38.73 -34.43 7.45
CA GLY A 301 -38.88 -35.77 6.88
C GLY A 301 -40.13 -36.57 7.33
N LEU A 302 -41.01 -35.99 8.14
CA LEU A 302 -42.30 -36.57 8.49
C LEU A 302 -43.27 -36.42 7.32
N ILE A 303 -43.96 -37.49 6.95
CA ILE A 303 -45.06 -37.48 6.00
C ILE A 303 -46.36 -37.62 6.80
N GLU A 304 -47.25 -36.63 6.69
CA GLU A 304 -48.62 -36.71 7.21
C GLU A 304 -49.60 -36.97 6.05
N ILE A 305 -50.52 -37.90 6.27
CA ILE A 305 -51.48 -38.38 5.26
C ILE A 305 -52.88 -38.35 5.86
N GLY A 306 -53.81 -37.67 5.20
CA GLY A 306 -55.21 -37.54 5.63
C GLY A 306 -56.13 -38.53 4.92
N TYR A 307 -56.86 -39.33 5.68
CA TYR A 307 -57.86 -40.29 5.20
C TYR A 307 -59.25 -39.95 5.72
N ALA A 308 -60.22 -39.76 4.82
CA ALA A 308 -61.63 -39.81 5.19
C ALA A 308 -62.09 -41.28 5.32
N TYR A 309 -63.12 -41.50 6.13
CA TYR A 309 -63.71 -42.81 6.46
C TYR A 309 -65.23 -42.76 6.35
N SER A 310 -65.89 -43.92 6.36
CA SER A 310 -67.36 -43.97 6.35
C SER A 310 -67.95 -43.38 7.62
N ARG A 311 -69.07 -42.64 7.49
CA ARG A 311 -69.87 -42.16 8.63
C ARG A 311 -70.46 -43.29 9.49
N SER A 312 -70.45 -44.53 8.99
CA SER A 312 -70.86 -45.73 9.74
C SER A 312 -69.76 -46.35 10.61
N GLN A 313 -68.53 -45.81 10.58
CA GLN A 313 -67.39 -46.32 11.36
C GLN A 313 -66.99 -45.32 12.45
N ALA A 314 -66.72 -45.78 13.66
CA ALA A 314 -66.28 -44.92 14.75
C ALA A 314 -64.81 -44.48 14.53
N PRO A 315 -64.49 -43.16 14.58
CA PRO A 315 -63.12 -42.69 14.34
C PRO A 315 -62.12 -43.29 15.34
N SER A 316 -62.53 -43.41 16.60
CA SER A 316 -61.74 -43.98 17.70
C SER A 316 -61.37 -45.46 17.47
N GLU A 317 -62.28 -46.25 16.92
CA GLU A 317 -62.03 -47.67 16.59
C GLU A 317 -61.04 -47.80 15.43
N LEU A 318 -61.21 -46.98 14.38
CA LEU A 318 -60.28 -46.93 13.25
C LEU A 318 -58.88 -46.50 13.70
N VAL A 319 -58.77 -45.44 14.52
CA VAL A 319 -57.51 -44.99 15.12
C VAL A 319 -56.89 -46.08 16.00
N ALA A 320 -57.69 -46.85 16.76
CA ALA A 320 -57.20 -47.96 17.56
C ALA A 320 -56.68 -49.13 16.71
N ILE A 321 -57.40 -49.52 15.65
CA ILE A 321 -57.00 -50.58 14.72
C ILE A 321 -55.69 -50.21 14.02
N LEU A 322 -55.58 -48.99 13.51
CA LEU A 322 -54.40 -48.52 12.79
C LEU A 322 -53.18 -48.34 13.71
N ASN A 323 -53.35 -47.84 14.94
CA ASN A 323 -52.27 -47.81 15.92
C ASN A 323 -51.82 -49.22 16.33
N ARG A 324 -52.77 -50.15 16.58
CA ARG A 324 -52.46 -51.55 16.96
C ARG A 324 -51.69 -52.32 15.89
N ASN A 325 -51.88 -51.99 14.62
CA ASN A 325 -51.21 -52.62 13.49
C ASN A 325 -50.07 -51.77 12.89
N SER A 326 -49.70 -50.66 13.55
CA SER A 326 -48.79 -49.64 13.01
C SER A 326 -47.42 -50.16 12.56
N ASP A 327 -46.79 -51.05 13.32
CA ASP A 327 -45.49 -51.64 12.97
C ASP A 327 -45.61 -52.64 11.79
N SER A 328 -46.73 -53.38 11.70
CA SER A 328 -47.02 -54.27 10.55
C SER A 328 -47.27 -53.48 9.27
N LEU A 329 -48.08 -52.42 9.36
CA LEU A 329 -48.34 -51.48 8.25
C LEU A 329 -47.04 -50.79 7.80
N ALA A 330 -46.18 -50.38 8.73
CA ALA A 330 -44.87 -49.79 8.40
C ALA A 330 -43.97 -50.79 7.64
N SER A 331 -43.93 -52.06 8.08
CA SER A 331 -43.18 -53.13 7.42
C SER A 331 -43.70 -53.43 6.01
N LEU A 332 -45.03 -53.50 5.82
CA LEU A 332 -45.66 -53.74 4.51
C LEU A 332 -45.47 -52.57 3.53
N LEU A 333 -45.35 -51.34 4.03
CA LEU A 333 -45.02 -50.15 3.24
C LEU A 333 -43.52 -49.98 2.93
N GLY A 334 -42.63 -50.70 3.61
CA GLY A 334 -41.19 -50.45 3.53
C GLY A 334 -40.75 -49.09 4.10
N VAL A 335 -41.46 -48.58 5.12
CA VAL A 335 -41.11 -47.32 5.82
C VAL A 335 -40.59 -47.61 7.22
N HIS A 336 -39.76 -46.71 7.78
CA HIS A 336 -39.12 -46.93 9.07
C HIS A 336 -40.10 -47.04 10.24
N LYS A 337 -41.10 -46.15 10.32
CA LYS A 337 -42.21 -46.28 11.28
C LYS A 337 -43.41 -45.41 10.91
N ILE A 338 -44.62 -45.87 11.26
CA ILE A 338 -45.75 -44.99 11.52
C ILE A 338 -45.54 -44.37 12.92
N THR A 339 -45.45 -43.04 12.99
CA THR A 339 -45.13 -42.30 14.22
C THR A 339 -46.38 -41.96 15.03
N SER A 340 -47.52 -41.81 14.37
CA SER A 340 -48.79 -41.41 15.00
C SER A 340 -49.98 -41.73 14.11
N VAL A 341 -51.08 -42.20 14.69
CA VAL A 341 -52.40 -42.18 14.05
C VAL A 341 -53.36 -41.44 14.99
N ARG A 342 -54.04 -40.40 14.48
CA ARG A 342 -54.95 -39.53 15.23
C ARG A 342 -56.12 -39.07 14.37
N GLU A 343 -57.22 -38.66 14.99
CA GLU A 343 -58.28 -37.90 14.30
C GLU A 343 -57.79 -36.48 13.97
N HIS A 344 -58.42 -35.80 13.00
CA HIS A 344 -58.11 -34.44 12.58
C HIS A 344 -59.08 -33.44 13.24
N ASP A 345 -58.56 -32.51 14.03
CA ASP A 345 -59.35 -31.68 14.97
C ASP A 345 -60.51 -30.87 14.33
N LEU A 346 -60.44 -30.63 13.02
CA LEU A 346 -61.40 -29.80 12.27
C LEU A 346 -62.16 -30.54 11.14
N THR A 347 -61.86 -31.81 10.85
CA THR A 347 -62.49 -32.53 9.72
C THR A 347 -62.67 -34.02 10.05
N PRO A 348 -63.71 -34.71 9.51
CA PRO A 348 -63.88 -36.15 9.68
C PRO A 348 -62.81 -36.89 8.87
N SER A 349 -61.60 -36.97 9.43
CA SER A 349 -60.41 -37.48 8.77
C SER A 349 -59.40 -38.02 9.80
N ILE A 350 -58.72 -39.11 9.47
CA ILE A 350 -57.63 -39.67 10.26
C ILE A 350 -56.32 -39.21 9.64
N ILE A 351 -55.44 -38.63 10.47
CA ILE A 351 -54.06 -38.29 10.10
C ILE A 351 -53.17 -39.47 10.48
N VAL A 352 -52.52 -40.07 9.49
CA VAL A 352 -51.40 -40.99 9.69
C VAL A 352 -50.10 -40.21 9.47
N GLY A 353 -49.31 -40.06 10.53
CA GLY A 353 -47.93 -39.57 10.47
C GLY A 353 -46.96 -40.75 10.34
N LEU A 354 -46.05 -40.70 9.36
CA LEU A 354 -45.04 -41.73 9.14
C LEU A 354 -43.68 -41.16 8.71
N ARG A 355 -42.61 -41.89 9.00
CA ARG A 355 -41.23 -41.57 8.62
C ARG A 355 -40.64 -42.69 7.76
N ARG A 356 -40.03 -42.33 6.63
CA ARG A 356 -39.31 -43.27 5.75
C ARG A 356 -37.90 -43.60 6.27
N GLU A 357 -37.20 -42.61 6.84
CA GLU A 357 -35.90 -42.77 7.50
C GLU A 357 -36.02 -42.52 9.02
N PRO A 358 -35.12 -43.09 9.85
CA PRO A 358 -35.08 -42.80 11.29
C PRO A 358 -34.81 -41.33 11.59
N GLU A 359 -35.40 -40.85 12.68
CA GLU A 359 -35.27 -39.46 13.13
C GLU A 359 -33.82 -39.10 13.48
N VAL A 360 -33.36 -37.95 12.98
CA VAL A 360 -31.98 -37.48 13.10
C VAL A 360 -31.74 -36.91 14.52
N LYS A 361 -31.46 -37.80 15.48
CA LYS A 361 -31.14 -37.43 16.86
C LYS A 361 -30.00 -36.41 16.92
N GLU A 362 -30.17 -35.33 17.68
CA GLU A 362 -29.20 -34.22 17.77
C GLU A 362 -27.77 -34.68 18.14
N GLY A 363 -27.66 -35.70 19.00
CA GLY A 363 -26.37 -36.31 19.38
C GLY A 363 -25.63 -37.03 18.25
N THR A 364 -26.31 -37.34 17.13
CA THR A 364 -25.68 -37.80 15.89
C THR A 364 -25.10 -36.62 15.12
N VAL A 365 -25.81 -35.49 15.05
CA VAL A 365 -25.38 -34.28 14.33
C VAL A 365 -24.17 -33.62 15.00
N LYS A 366 -24.12 -33.62 16.33
CA LYS A 366 -22.92 -33.21 17.12
C LYS A 366 -21.66 -34.07 16.86
N ARG A 367 -21.76 -35.17 16.10
CA ARG A 367 -20.60 -35.97 15.63
C ARG A 367 -20.20 -35.67 14.19
N LEU A 368 -21.05 -34.97 13.42
CA LEU A 368 -20.75 -34.52 12.06
C LEU A 368 -19.98 -33.19 12.07
N LEU A 369 -20.29 -32.34 13.05
CA LEU A 369 -19.69 -31.02 13.24
C LEU A 369 -18.35 -31.13 13.96
N THR A 370 -17.37 -30.39 13.46
CA THR A 370 -16.17 -30.03 14.21
C THR A 370 -16.46 -28.72 14.98
N PRO A 371 -16.08 -28.61 16.26
CA PRO A 371 -16.31 -27.37 17.00
C PRO A 371 -15.49 -26.20 16.45
N ILE A 372 -15.96 -25.00 16.74
CA ILE A 372 -15.47 -23.74 16.16
C ILE A 372 -13.99 -23.43 16.49
N ASP A 373 -13.49 -23.90 17.64
CA ASP A 373 -12.09 -23.78 18.09
C ASP A 373 -11.06 -24.22 17.02
N LYS A 374 -11.42 -25.24 16.26
CA LYS A 374 -10.57 -25.83 15.23
C LYS A 374 -10.67 -25.12 13.89
N LEU A 375 -11.72 -24.31 13.65
CA LEU A 375 -11.91 -23.61 12.37
C LEU A 375 -10.76 -22.62 12.15
N ALA A 376 -10.58 -21.66 13.07
CA ALA A 376 -9.52 -20.66 12.96
C ALA A 376 -8.13 -21.32 12.86
N THR A 377 -7.85 -22.31 13.71
CA THR A 377 -6.60 -23.08 13.67
C THR A 377 -6.36 -23.77 12.31
N GLN A 378 -7.40 -24.33 11.66
CA GLN A 378 -7.26 -25.00 10.37
C GLN A 378 -7.22 -24.02 9.18
N VAL A 379 -7.96 -22.93 9.25
CA VAL A 379 -7.98 -21.84 8.26
C VAL A 379 -6.63 -21.14 8.24
N LEU A 380 -6.12 -20.68 9.39
CA LEU A 380 -4.84 -19.96 9.47
C LEU A 380 -3.65 -20.84 9.03
N ARG A 381 -3.62 -22.12 9.45
CA ARG A 381 -2.64 -23.10 8.94
C ARG A 381 -2.81 -23.38 7.43
N GLY A 382 -4.02 -23.25 6.90
CA GLY A 382 -4.27 -23.27 5.46
C GLY A 382 -3.76 -22.01 4.76
N MET A 383 -3.92 -20.83 5.36
CA MET A 383 -3.54 -19.52 4.80
C MET A 383 -2.02 -19.30 4.72
N ALA A 384 -1.22 -20.16 5.35
CA ALA A 384 0.21 -20.30 5.07
C ALA A 384 0.50 -20.87 3.66
N GLN A 385 -0.41 -21.67 3.08
CA GLN A 385 -0.27 -22.29 1.75
C GLN A 385 -1.22 -21.68 0.70
N LYS A 386 -2.42 -21.28 1.12
CA LYS A 386 -3.51 -20.77 0.30
C LYS A 386 -3.99 -19.44 0.92
N PRO A 387 -3.33 -18.31 0.60
CA PRO A 387 -3.43 -17.04 1.34
C PRO A 387 -4.81 -16.38 1.28
N THR A 388 -5.69 -16.86 0.41
CA THR A 388 -7.05 -16.39 0.21
C THR A 388 -8.05 -17.35 0.82
N LEU A 389 -8.88 -16.84 1.74
CA LEU A 389 -10.14 -17.45 2.16
C LEU A 389 -11.27 -16.87 1.31
N ARG A 390 -12.26 -17.68 0.92
CA ARG A 390 -13.52 -17.23 0.34
C ARG A 390 -14.70 -17.78 1.15
N VAL A 391 -15.50 -16.88 1.72
CA VAL A 391 -16.73 -17.19 2.47
C VAL A 391 -17.94 -16.94 1.58
N MET A 392 -18.81 -17.95 1.46
CA MET A 392 -19.90 -17.98 0.49
C MET A 392 -21.23 -18.34 1.15
N GLY A 393 -22.22 -17.46 0.98
CA GLY A 393 -23.55 -17.59 1.57
C GLY A 393 -24.61 -16.77 0.86
N SER A 394 -25.87 -17.20 0.95
CA SER A 394 -27.04 -16.36 0.68
C SER A 394 -27.12 -15.17 1.66
N THR A 395 -27.96 -14.17 1.39
CA THR A 395 -28.27 -13.11 2.37
C THR A 395 -28.84 -13.75 3.63
N GLY A 396 -28.37 -13.33 4.82
CA GLY A 396 -28.73 -14.00 6.08
C GLY A 396 -28.17 -15.42 6.26
N ALA A 397 -27.12 -15.83 5.54
CA ALA A 397 -26.43 -17.11 5.75
C ALA A 397 -25.34 -17.09 6.85
N GLY A 398 -25.12 -15.96 7.51
CA GLY A 398 -24.09 -15.79 8.55
C GLY A 398 -22.68 -15.53 7.99
N LYS A 399 -22.55 -14.94 6.78
CA LYS A 399 -21.25 -14.65 6.15
C LYS A 399 -20.29 -13.89 7.07
N GLY A 400 -20.75 -12.73 7.57
CA GLY A 400 -20.00 -11.89 8.50
C GLY A 400 -19.65 -12.61 9.81
N ILE A 401 -20.54 -13.43 10.37
CA ILE A 401 -20.32 -14.18 11.63
C ILE A 401 -19.07 -15.07 11.52
N CYS A 402 -18.92 -15.80 10.40
CA CYS A 402 -17.75 -16.65 10.17
C CYS A 402 -16.45 -15.83 10.10
N VAL A 403 -16.49 -14.66 9.45
CA VAL A 403 -15.30 -13.79 9.33
C VAL A 403 -15.01 -13.06 10.65
N LYS A 404 -15.98 -12.45 11.32
CA LYS A 404 -15.79 -11.81 12.64
C LYS A 404 -15.11 -12.75 13.65
N TYR A 405 -15.53 -14.01 13.72
CA TYR A 405 -14.88 -15.01 14.56
C TYR A 405 -13.43 -15.31 14.14
N LEU A 406 -13.14 -15.33 12.84
CA LEU A 406 -11.76 -15.44 12.37
C LEU A 406 -10.95 -14.19 12.73
N LEU A 407 -11.54 -12.98 12.67
CA LEU A 407 -10.85 -11.74 13.02
C LEU A 407 -10.47 -11.65 14.50
N SER A 408 -11.35 -12.01 15.43
CA SER A 408 -11.00 -11.98 16.87
C SER A 408 -9.87 -12.94 17.21
N ILE A 409 -9.83 -14.13 16.60
CA ILE A 409 -8.67 -15.05 16.73
C ILE A 409 -7.44 -14.54 15.95
N MET A 410 -7.62 -13.83 14.83
CA MET A 410 -6.49 -13.28 14.08
C MET A 410 -5.82 -12.12 14.81
N SER A 411 -6.57 -11.25 15.48
CA SER A 411 -6.00 -10.13 16.25
C SER A 411 -5.36 -10.56 17.56
N GLU A 412 -5.80 -11.68 18.18
CA GLU A 412 -5.13 -12.29 19.33
C GLU A 412 -3.78 -12.96 18.97
N TYR A 413 -3.70 -13.69 17.84
CA TYR A 413 -2.57 -14.60 17.56
C TYR A 413 -1.72 -14.26 16.33
N MET A 414 -1.99 -13.17 15.61
CA MET A 414 -1.22 -12.79 14.41
C MET A 414 -1.02 -11.28 14.30
N GLU A 415 0.24 -10.84 14.41
CA GLU A 415 0.64 -9.47 14.06
C GLU A 415 0.36 -9.21 12.57
N CYS A 416 -0.68 -8.43 12.31
CA CYS A 416 -1.11 -8.04 10.97
C CYS A 416 -1.74 -6.64 10.99
N TYR A 417 -2.13 -6.17 9.81
CA TYR A 417 -2.93 -4.96 9.59
C TYR A 417 -4.19 -5.35 8.80
N ILE A 418 -5.35 -5.10 9.38
CA ILE A 418 -6.66 -5.54 8.87
C ILE A 418 -7.33 -4.37 8.16
N ARG A 419 -7.78 -4.58 6.92
CA ARG A 419 -8.49 -3.58 6.12
C ARG A 419 -9.84 -4.13 5.68
N LEU A 420 -10.93 -3.55 6.17
CA LEU A 420 -12.28 -3.86 5.71
C LEU A 420 -12.70 -2.95 4.56
N HIS A 421 -13.14 -3.56 3.46
CA HIS A 421 -13.73 -2.90 2.30
C HIS A 421 -15.19 -3.37 2.17
N ASP A 422 -16.11 -2.51 2.60
CA ASP A 422 -17.54 -2.77 2.63
C ASP A 422 -18.27 -1.79 1.70
N PRO A 423 -18.77 -2.25 0.54
CA PRO A 423 -19.52 -1.40 -0.39
C PRO A 423 -20.97 -1.09 0.06
N GLN A 424 -21.44 -1.70 1.16
CA GLN A 424 -22.79 -1.54 1.72
C GLN A 424 -22.83 -0.69 3.00
N HIS A 425 -21.75 0.03 3.33
CA HIS A 425 -21.63 0.81 4.56
C HIS A 425 -22.81 1.77 4.76
N GLY A 426 -23.40 1.75 5.97
CA GLY A 426 -24.54 2.61 6.32
C GLY A 426 -25.88 2.17 5.72
N SER A 427 -25.94 1.04 5.01
CA SER A 427 -27.20 0.37 4.68
C SER A 427 -27.76 -0.41 5.88
N SER A 428 -28.98 -0.93 5.74
CA SER A 428 -29.55 -1.89 6.70
C SER A 428 -28.85 -3.27 6.69
N GLU A 429 -27.94 -3.53 5.76
CA GLU A 429 -27.15 -4.76 5.67
C GLU A 429 -25.69 -4.56 6.16
N ASP A 430 -25.30 -3.33 6.56
CA ASP A 430 -24.05 -3.09 7.29
C ASP A 430 -24.16 -3.72 8.68
N HIS A 431 -23.45 -4.82 8.88
CA HIS A 431 -23.40 -5.56 10.14
C HIS A 431 -21.98 -5.54 10.74
N TRP A 432 -21.12 -4.62 10.30
CA TRP A 432 -19.71 -4.54 10.66
C TRP A 432 -19.44 -3.48 11.73
N ASP A 433 -19.13 -3.97 12.92
CA ASP A 433 -18.69 -3.30 14.14
C ASP A 433 -17.18 -2.99 14.16
N ILE A 434 -16.57 -2.80 12.98
CA ILE A 434 -15.16 -2.46 12.85
C ILE A 434 -14.95 -1.31 11.84
N PRO A 435 -13.87 -0.52 11.96
CA PRO A 435 -13.52 0.50 10.99
C PRO A 435 -13.41 -0.02 9.54
N LYS A 436 -13.79 0.84 8.59
CA LYS A 436 -13.92 0.53 7.16
C LYS A 436 -13.01 1.45 6.33
N VAL A 437 -12.02 0.87 5.67
CA VAL A 437 -11.07 1.52 4.74
C VAL A 437 -11.72 1.89 3.41
N SER A 438 -12.82 1.22 3.05
CA SER A 438 -13.63 1.56 1.88
C SER A 438 -15.09 1.35 2.21
N LYS A 439 -15.90 2.35 1.85
CA LYS A 439 -17.30 2.53 2.25
C LYS A 439 -18.25 2.60 1.05
N SER A 440 -17.72 2.43 -0.16
CA SER A 440 -18.48 2.40 -1.41
C SER A 440 -17.80 1.49 -2.44
N GLY A 441 -18.56 1.01 -3.43
CA GLY A 441 -17.98 0.19 -4.51
C GLY A 441 -16.89 0.90 -5.32
N THR A 442 -16.94 2.24 -5.44
CA THR A 442 -15.91 3.00 -6.14
C THR A 442 -14.60 3.08 -5.35
N GLU A 443 -14.68 3.12 -4.01
CA GLU A 443 -13.51 3.00 -3.13
C GLU A 443 -12.98 1.57 -3.13
N THR A 444 -13.84 0.56 -3.10
CA THR A 444 -13.43 -0.85 -3.15
C THR A 444 -12.68 -1.16 -4.45
N LYS A 445 -13.11 -0.64 -5.61
CA LYS A 445 -12.34 -0.73 -6.86
C LYS A 445 -10.99 -0.01 -6.78
N LYS A 446 -10.93 1.19 -6.21
CA LYS A 446 -9.65 1.91 -5.96
C LYS A 446 -8.74 1.11 -5.01
N ALA A 447 -9.29 0.47 -3.99
CA ALA A 447 -8.56 -0.39 -3.06
C ALA A 447 -7.99 -1.62 -3.78
N LEU A 448 -8.77 -2.32 -4.60
CA LEU A 448 -8.29 -3.44 -5.43
C LEU A 448 -7.08 -3.04 -6.30
N SER A 449 -7.11 -1.86 -6.93
CA SER A 449 -5.95 -1.33 -7.68
C SER A 449 -4.73 -1.08 -6.79
N LYS A 450 -4.93 -0.57 -5.56
CA LYS A 450 -3.83 -0.34 -4.59
C LYS A 450 -3.30 -1.65 -3.97
N ILE A 451 -4.13 -2.65 -3.70
CA ILE A 451 -3.69 -4.00 -3.29
C ILE A 451 -2.86 -4.62 -4.43
N SER A 452 -3.29 -4.44 -5.68
CA SER A 452 -2.53 -4.86 -6.87
C SER A 452 -1.22 -4.11 -7.05
N GLN A 453 -1.11 -2.87 -6.57
CA GLN A 453 0.15 -2.13 -6.50
C GLN A 453 1.05 -2.67 -5.38
N GLN A 454 0.53 -2.80 -4.16
CA GLN A 454 1.25 -3.38 -3.02
C GLN A 454 1.82 -4.77 -3.33
N LEU A 455 1.12 -5.59 -4.13
CA LEU A 455 1.65 -6.85 -4.67
C LEU A 455 2.98 -6.62 -5.41
N ARG A 456 2.99 -5.73 -6.41
CA ARG A 456 4.17 -5.42 -7.23
C ARG A 456 5.29 -4.82 -6.39
N ASP A 457 4.96 -3.91 -5.49
CA ASP A 457 5.94 -3.23 -4.63
C ASP A 457 6.63 -4.24 -3.70
N ARG A 458 5.89 -5.21 -3.14
CA ARG A 458 6.46 -6.32 -2.35
C ARG A 458 7.18 -7.36 -3.19
N GLU A 459 6.79 -7.57 -4.45
CA GLU A 459 7.56 -8.40 -5.38
C GLU A 459 8.91 -7.77 -5.77
N VAL A 460 9.00 -6.43 -5.83
CA VAL A 460 10.27 -5.72 -6.08
C VAL A 460 11.12 -5.69 -4.81
N THR A 461 10.59 -5.15 -3.70
CA THR A 461 11.35 -4.92 -2.45
C THR A 461 11.66 -6.20 -1.67
N LYS A 462 10.89 -7.28 -1.88
CA LYS A 462 10.86 -8.50 -1.06
C LYS A 462 10.45 -8.29 0.40
N ILE A 463 10.02 -7.09 0.78
CA ILE A 463 9.52 -6.80 2.12
C ILE A 463 8.14 -7.43 2.28
N ASN A 464 7.99 -8.32 3.25
CA ASN A 464 6.77 -9.09 3.49
C ASN A 464 6.10 -8.76 4.84
N GLN A 465 6.47 -7.64 5.45
CA GLN A 465 5.90 -7.12 6.71
C GLN A 465 5.41 -5.66 6.53
N PRO A 466 4.45 -5.19 7.33
CA PRO A 466 3.57 -5.99 8.20
C PRO A 466 2.70 -6.95 7.37
N ILE A 467 2.19 -8.02 7.95
CA ILE A 467 1.22 -8.89 7.27
C ILE A 467 -0.06 -8.08 7.01
N THR A 468 -0.59 -8.02 5.79
CA THR A 468 -1.90 -7.37 5.53
C THR A 468 -2.99 -8.40 5.33
N VAL A 469 -4.18 -8.11 5.88
CA VAL A 469 -5.40 -8.91 5.76
C VAL A 469 -6.48 -8.02 5.15
N ASP A 470 -6.72 -8.23 3.86
CA ASP A 470 -7.69 -7.47 3.08
C ASP A 470 -9.02 -8.22 3.04
N ILE A 471 -10.05 -7.64 3.66
CA ILE A 471 -11.42 -8.18 3.71
C ILE A 471 -12.25 -7.44 2.65
N LEU A 472 -12.75 -8.17 1.67
CA LEU A 472 -13.51 -7.64 0.53
C LEU A 472 -14.93 -8.20 0.59
N ASP A 473 -15.89 -7.38 1.05
CA ASP A 473 -17.30 -7.78 1.15
C ASP A 473 -18.10 -7.52 -0.14
N GLU A 474 -19.13 -8.36 -0.35
CA GLU A 474 -19.91 -8.51 -1.58
C GLU A 474 -19.07 -8.43 -2.87
N ILE A 475 -17.88 -9.06 -2.86
CA ILE A 475 -16.87 -8.94 -3.95
C ILE A 475 -17.39 -9.38 -5.33
N ASP A 476 -18.38 -10.29 -5.36
CA ASP A 476 -19.06 -10.73 -6.58
C ASP A 476 -19.95 -9.65 -7.23
N THR A 477 -20.16 -8.50 -6.55
CA THR A 477 -20.80 -7.29 -7.11
C THR A 477 -19.79 -6.23 -7.53
N GLN A 478 -18.52 -6.34 -7.08
CA GLN A 478 -17.49 -5.31 -7.27
C GLN A 478 -16.48 -5.65 -8.37
N LEU A 479 -16.27 -6.94 -8.67
CA LEU A 479 -15.40 -7.39 -9.77
C LEU A 479 -16.13 -7.41 -11.11
N GLU A 480 -15.58 -6.70 -12.10
CA GLU A 480 -16.02 -6.80 -13.50
C GLU A 480 -15.31 -7.96 -14.22
N LYS A 481 -15.88 -8.41 -15.34
CA LYS A 481 -15.34 -9.56 -16.10
C LYS A 481 -13.95 -9.29 -16.70
N SER A 482 -13.64 -8.03 -17.00
CA SER A 482 -12.32 -7.55 -17.42
C SER A 482 -11.23 -7.79 -16.37
N ASP A 483 -11.60 -7.57 -15.10
CA ASP A 483 -10.64 -7.48 -14.00
C ASP A 483 -10.31 -8.87 -13.42
N LYS A 484 -11.12 -9.87 -13.79
CA LYS A 484 -11.10 -11.22 -13.25
C LYS A 484 -9.76 -11.93 -13.40
N GLU A 485 -9.06 -11.75 -14.54
CA GLU A 485 -7.76 -12.38 -14.77
C GLU A 485 -6.67 -11.76 -13.89
N GLN A 486 -6.63 -10.43 -13.79
CA GLN A 486 -5.70 -9.71 -12.92
C GLN A 486 -5.93 -10.04 -11.44
N PHE A 487 -7.20 -10.18 -11.03
CA PHE A 487 -7.56 -10.55 -9.66
C PHE A 487 -7.16 -12.00 -9.32
N LEU A 488 -7.34 -12.95 -10.25
CA LEU A 488 -6.85 -14.33 -10.06
C LEU A 488 -5.32 -14.43 -10.02
N ASP A 489 -4.62 -13.67 -10.87
CA ASP A 489 -3.16 -13.58 -10.85
C ASP A 489 -2.66 -13.11 -9.49
N LEU A 490 -3.25 -12.02 -8.96
CA LEU A 490 -3.00 -11.50 -7.62
C LEU A 490 -3.20 -12.58 -6.54
N ILE A 491 -4.35 -13.27 -6.53
CA ILE A 491 -4.66 -14.38 -5.60
C ILE A 491 -3.57 -15.46 -5.64
N SER A 492 -3.03 -15.76 -6.82
CA SER A 492 -2.01 -16.79 -6.98
C SER A 492 -0.64 -16.37 -6.42
N ARG A 493 -0.29 -15.07 -6.54
CA ARG A 493 1.05 -14.51 -6.25
C ARG A 493 1.25 -14.08 -4.80
N ILE A 494 0.22 -13.60 -4.10
CA ILE A 494 0.33 -13.07 -2.71
C ILE A 494 0.89 -14.06 -1.66
N ARG A 495 0.99 -15.36 -1.96
CA ARG A 495 1.36 -16.44 -1.01
C ARG A 495 2.58 -16.13 -0.15
N HIS A 496 3.63 -15.56 -0.73
CA HIS A 496 4.94 -15.38 -0.09
C HIS A 496 5.22 -13.93 0.36
N LEU A 497 4.27 -13.01 0.15
CA LEU A 497 4.48 -11.56 0.23
C LEU A 497 3.84 -10.92 1.49
N GLY A 498 3.50 -11.74 2.48
CA GLY A 498 2.83 -11.28 3.70
C GLY A 498 1.44 -10.69 3.45
N MET A 499 0.78 -11.02 2.34
CA MET A 499 -0.56 -10.55 2.00
C MET A 499 -1.56 -11.71 2.13
N LYS A 500 -2.75 -11.41 2.66
CA LYS A 500 -3.86 -12.33 2.88
C LYS A 500 -5.15 -11.69 2.41
N LEU A 501 -6.06 -12.50 1.89
CA LEU A 501 -7.38 -12.07 1.42
C LEU A 501 -8.48 -12.84 2.15
N ILE A 502 -9.53 -12.14 2.55
CA ILE A 502 -10.82 -12.73 2.96
C ILE A 502 -11.87 -12.18 1.99
N LEU A 503 -12.33 -13.04 1.09
CA LEU A 503 -13.31 -12.71 0.06
C LEU A 503 -14.69 -13.13 0.52
N ILE A 504 -15.63 -12.21 0.61
CA ILE A 504 -16.99 -12.49 1.06
C ILE A 504 -17.95 -12.20 -0.10
N GLY A 505 -18.84 -13.14 -0.39
CA GLY A 505 -19.76 -13.02 -1.50
C GLY A 505 -20.85 -14.08 -1.51
N GLN A 506 -21.66 -14.05 -2.57
CA GLN A 506 -22.81 -14.93 -2.72
C GLN A 506 -22.44 -16.20 -3.49
N ASN A 507 -23.22 -17.27 -3.36
CA ASN A 507 -23.11 -18.43 -4.26
C ASN A 507 -24.41 -18.66 -5.05
N PRO A 508 -24.51 -18.11 -6.27
CA PRO A 508 -25.59 -18.39 -7.22
C PRO A 508 -25.03 -19.03 -8.51
N LYS A 509 -24.04 -19.92 -8.38
CA LYS A 509 -23.08 -20.33 -9.42
C LYS A 509 -22.10 -19.22 -9.79
N VAL A 510 -20.92 -19.30 -9.16
CA VAL A 510 -19.60 -19.37 -9.83
C VAL A 510 -19.70 -19.29 -11.38
N ASN A 511 -19.84 -18.04 -11.87
CA ASN A 511 -19.89 -17.61 -13.28
C ASN A 511 -20.31 -16.13 -13.39
N ARG A 512 -21.15 -15.63 -12.46
CA ARG A 512 -21.75 -14.28 -12.53
C ARG A 512 -20.68 -13.17 -12.58
N ALA A 513 -19.74 -13.20 -11.64
CA ALA A 513 -18.50 -12.40 -11.62
C ALA A 513 -17.29 -13.13 -12.27
N GLY A 514 -17.54 -14.00 -13.27
CA GLY A 514 -16.48 -14.68 -14.04
C GLY A 514 -15.72 -15.82 -13.34
N PHE A 515 -15.80 -15.97 -12.01
CA PHE A 515 -15.21 -17.09 -11.28
C PHE A 515 -15.70 -18.46 -11.79
N GLN A 516 -14.81 -19.45 -11.81
CA GLN A 516 -15.05 -20.83 -12.21
C GLN A 516 -14.76 -21.82 -11.08
N TRP A 517 -15.31 -23.05 -11.14
CA TRP A 517 -15.11 -24.06 -10.09
C TRP A 517 -13.65 -24.54 -9.98
N SER A 518 -12.87 -24.39 -11.04
CA SER A 518 -11.40 -24.49 -11.07
C SER A 518 -10.72 -23.49 -10.13
N ASP A 519 -11.19 -22.23 -10.11
CA ASP A 519 -10.59 -21.14 -9.33
C ASP A 519 -10.69 -21.40 -7.82
N MET A 520 -11.70 -22.14 -7.36
CA MET A 520 -11.85 -22.57 -5.97
C MET A 520 -10.66 -23.43 -5.50
N GLY A 521 -9.95 -24.11 -6.42
CA GLY A 521 -8.72 -24.82 -6.11
C GLY A 521 -7.54 -23.92 -5.71
N GLN A 522 -7.64 -22.61 -5.94
CA GLN A 522 -6.63 -21.62 -5.55
C GLN A 522 -6.82 -21.08 -4.12
N MET A 523 -8.02 -21.22 -3.55
CA MET A 523 -8.45 -20.61 -2.29
C MET A 523 -8.71 -21.66 -1.21
N ILE A 524 -8.86 -21.24 0.05
CA ILE A 524 -9.70 -21.96 1.02
C ILE A 524 -11.13 -21.51 0.78
N ALA A 525 -12.09 -22.43 0.74
CA ALA A 525 -13.50 -22.09 0.62
C ALA A 525 -14.28 -22.46 1.89
N PHE A 526 -15.21 -21.61 2.30
CA PHE A 526 -16.16 -21.86 3.39
C PHE A 526 -17.57 -21.59 2.88
N TYR A 527 -18.40 -22.63 2.77
CA TYR A 527 -19.72 -22.56 2.16
C TYR A 527 -20.82 -22.70 3.24
N GLN A 528 -21.79 -21.78 3.25
CA GLN A 528 -22.90 -21.72 4.21
C GLN A 528 -24.26 -21.91 3.52
N LYS A 529 -25.20 -22.54 4.24
CA LYS A 529 -26.55 -22.89 3.75
C LYS A 529 -26.50 -23.53 2.35
N GLU A 530 -27.35 -23.07 1.42
CA GLU A 530 -27.53 -23.63 0.07
C GLU A 530 -26.20 -23.68 -0.71
N SER A 531 -25.31 -22.72 -0.45
CA SER A 531 -23.97 -22.62 -1.04
C SER A 531 -23.15 -23.88 -0.87
N ALA A 532 -23.32 -24.60 0.25
CA ALA A 532 -22.61 -25.85 0.52
C ALA A 532 -23.15 -26.99 -0.36
N LEU A 533 -24.48 -27.10 -0.49
CA LEU A 533 -25.12 -28.09 -1.34
C LEU A 533 -24.78 -27.88 -2.83
N ASP A 534 -24.72 -26.62 -3.27
CA ASP A 534 -24.28 -26.28 -4.64
C ASP A 534 -22.79 -26.58 -4.86
N ALA A 535 -21.93 -26.34 -3.87
CA ALA A 535 -20.53 -26.74 -3.95
C ALA A 535 -20.36 -28.26 -4.04
N ILE A 536 -21.07 -29.02 -3.20
CA ILE A 536 -21.01 -30.50 -3.16
C ILE A 536 -21.35 -31.13 -4.52
N LYS A 537 -22.35 -30.60 -5.22
CA LYS A 537 -22.80 -31.09 -6.54
C LYS A 537 -21.83 -30.74 -7.68
N ASN A 538 -21.29 -29.52 -7.66
CA ASN A 538 -20.62 -28.91 -8.82
C ASN A 538 -19.08 -28.87 -8.73
N TYR A 539 -18.48 -28.83 -7.54
CA TYR A 539 -17.03 -28.69 -7.39
C TYR A 539 -16.33 -30.06 -7.54
N PRO A 540 -15.48 -30.30 -8.56
CA PRO A 540 -14.96 -31.64 -8.84
C PRO A 540 -14.17 -32.27 -7.71
N ALA A 541 -13.53 -31.46 -6.84
CA ALA A 541 -12.81 -31.95 -5.66
C ALA A 541 -13.71 -32.61 -4.60
N LEU A 542 -15.03 -32.39 -4.64
CA LEU A 542 -16.01 -32.96 -3.71
C LEU A 542 -16.70 -34.22 -4.25
N LYS A 543 -16.58 -34.51 -5.56
CA LYS A 543 -17.37 -35.55 -6.25
C LYS A 543 -17.23 -36.96 -5.63
N LEU A 544 -16.02 -37.32 -5.18
CA LEU A 544 -15.74 -38.60 -4.49
C LEU A 544 -16.42 -38.74 -3.10
N LYS A 545 -17.07 -37.69 -2.59
CA LYS A 545 -17.79 -37.66 -1.30
C LYS A 545 -19.19 -37.05 -1.43
N GLU A 546 -19.71 -36.90 -2.65
CA GLU A 546 -20.95 -36.18 -2.94
C GLU A 546 -22.14 -36.73 -2.14
N ASP A 547 -22.39 -38.03 -2.18
CA ASP A 547 -23.50 -38.68 -1.46
C ASP A 547 -23.39 -38.49 0.06
N ILE A 548 -22.19 -38.64 0.61
CA ILE A 548 -21.91 -38.55 2.05
C ILE A 548 -22.10 -37.11 2.52
N LEU A 549 -21.51 -36.13 1.81
CA LEU A 549 -21.64 -34.71 2.14
C LEU A 549 -23.07 -34.22 1.94
N THR A 550 -23.78 -34.72 0.92
CA THR A 550 -25.20 -34.39 0.68
C THR A 550 -26.09 -34.94 1.80
N LYS A 551 -25.90 -36.19 2.23
CA LYS A 551 -26.66 -36.75 3.37
C LYS A 551 -26.35 -36.01 4.68
N GLN A 552 -25.08 -35.66 4.91
CA GLN A 552 -24.69 -34.84 6.07
C GLN A 552 -25.31 -33.43 6.02
N TYR A 553 -25.34 -32.79 4.85
CA TYR A 553 -25.96 -31.47 4.69
C TYR A 553 -27.45 -31.50 5.09
N TYR A 554 -28.23 -32.46 4.59
CA TYR A 554 -29.65 -32.54 4.95
C TYR A 554 -29.87 -32.83 6.45
N GLN A 555 -29.04 -33.72 7.04
CA GLN A 555 -29.06 -34.00 8.49
C GLN A 555 -28.70 -32.78 9.35
N LEU A 556 -27.85 -31.89 8.83
CA LEU A 556 -27.49 -30.62 9.49
C LEU A 556 -28.59 -29.58 9.32
N SER A 557 -29.11 -29.41 8.09
CA SER A 557 -30.16 -28.44 7.76
C SER A 557 -31.42 -28.70 8.60
N GLU A 558 -31.91 -29.94 8.65
CA GLU A 558 -33.10 -30.34 9.43
C GLU A 558 -33.00 -29.91 10.91
N VAL A 559 -31.85 -30.18 11.55
CA VAL A 559 -31.66 -29.87 12.98
C VAL A 559 -31.44 -28.38 13.24
N TYR A 560 -30.79 -27.65 12.33
CA TYR A 560 -30.57 -26.21 12.49
C TYR A 560 -31.81 -25.38 12.13
N GLU A 561 -32.60 -25.80 11.14
CA GLU A 561 -33.94 -25.27 10.87
C GLU A 561 -34.85 -25.43 12.09
N LEU A 562 -34.86 -26.62 12.72
CA LEU A 562 -35.64 -26.87 13.93
C LEU A 562 -35.19 -25.99 15.10
N LYS A 563 -33.87 -25.84 15.32
CA LYS A 563 -33.30 -25.00 16.37
C LYS A 563 -33.60 -23.51 16.18
N ASN A 564 -33.54 -23.03 14.95
CA ASN A 564 -33.67 -21.60 14.62
C ASN A 564 -35.13 -21.16 14.44
N LYS A 565 -36.08 -22.10 14.35
CA LYS A 565 -37.49 -21.84 14.05
C LYS A 565 -38.12 -20.73 14.90
N ASP A 566 -37.76 -20.68 16.18
CA ASP A 566 -38.35 -19.79 17.18
C ASP A 566 -37.27 -18.84 17.80
N LEU A 567 -36.21 -18.52 17.04
CA LEU A 567 -35.10 -17.66 17.45
C LEU A 567 -34.96 -16.40 16.57
N ASP A 568 -34.74 -15.26 17.22
CA ASP A 568 -34.36 -14.01 16.55
C ASP A 568 -33.11 -14.18 15.68
N THR A 569 -33.01 -13.44 14.58
CA THR A 569 -31.93 -13.57 13.57
C THR A 569 -30.52 -13.55 14.17
N HIS A 570 -30.26 -12.69 15.15
CA HIS A 570 -28.96 -12.56 15.82
C HIS A 570 -28.62 -13.75 16.75
N LYS A 571 -29.64 -14.48 17.23
CA LYS A 571 -29.52 -15.66 18.10
C LYS A 571 -29.48 -16.99 17.32
N GLN A 572 -29.61 -16.95 16.00
CA GLN A 572 -29.61 -18.16 15.17
C GLN A 572 -28.27 -18.87 15.18
N TYR A 573 -28.32 -20.20 15.22
CA TYR A 573 -27.17 -21.08 15.06
C TYR A 573 -26.87 -21.26 13.57
N TYR A 574 -25.59 -21.29 13.19
CA TYR A 574 -25.17 -21.50 11.81
C TYR A 574 -24.12 -22.61 11.70
N PHE A 575 -24.00 -23.19 10.51
CA PHE A 575 -22.96 -24.17 10.18
C PHE A 575 -22.43 -23.92 8.75
N GLY A 576 -21.27 -24.48 8.43
CA GLY A 576 -20.71 -24.40 7.08
C GLY A 576 -19.68 -25.47 6.75
N LEU A 577 -19.49 -25.72 5.46
CA LEU A 577 -18.52 -26.66 4.91
C LEU A 577 -17.21 -25.93 4.60
N CYS A 578 -16.15 -26.23 5.35
CA CYS A 578 -14.80 -25.78 5.02
C CYS A 578 -14.13 -26.76 4.06
N VAL A 579 -13.61 -26.24 2.95
CA VAL A 579 -12.87 -26.98 1.94
C VAL A 579 -11.50 -26.32 1.75
N ILE A 580 -10.46 -26.95 2.30
CA ILE A 580 -9.07 -26.56 2.07
C ILE A 580 -8.50 -27.49 0.98
N PRO A 581 -7.95 -26.96 -0.14
CA PRO A 581 -7.41 -27.79 -1.22
C PRO A 581 -6.40 -28.83 -0.72
N GLY A 582 -6.59 -30.08 -1.12
CA GLY A 582 -5.76 -31.22 -0.69
C GLY A 582 -6.07 -31.80 0.69
N LYS A 583 -6.97 -31.19 1.49
CA LYS A 583 -7.51 -31.78 2.72
C LYS A 583 -8.89 -32.43 2.48
N THR A 584 -9.35 -33.25 3.42
CA THR A 584 -10.75 -33.67 3.46
C THR A 584 -11.65 -32.49 3.85
N PRO A 585 -12.82 -32.30 3.21
CA PRO A 585 -13.84 -31.33 3.61
C PRO A 585 -14.37 -31.61 5.03
N VAL A 586 -14.67 -30.57 5.80
CA VAL A 586 -15.13 -30.68 7.19
C VAL A 586 -16.24 -29.68 7.47
N TRP A 587 -17.32 -30.13 8.11
CA TRP A 587 -18.38 -29.27 8.63
C TRP A 587 -17.97 -28.63 9.96
N TYR A 588 -18.25 -27.34 10.11
CA TYR A 588 -18.03 -26.60 11.36
C TYR A 588 -19.33 -25.96 11.83
N GLU A 589 -19.54 -25.99 13.16
CA GLU A 589 -20.52 -25.16 13.85
C GLU A 589 -19.94 -23.74 13.97
N LEU A 590 -20.78 -22.71 13.81
CA LEU A 590 -20.39 -21.30 13.95
C LEU A 590 -20.91 -20.72 15.27
N PRO A 591 -20.32 -19.64 15.79
CA PRO A 591 -20.84 -18.95 16.95
C PRO A 591 -22.21 -18.32 16.67
N VAL A 592 -22.94 -18.00 17.72
CA VAL A 592 -24.06 -17.05 17.69
C VAL A 592 -23.47 -15.64 17.49
N ALA A 593 -24.14 -14.76 16.72
CA ALA A 593 -23.57 -13.45 16.38
C ALA A 593 -23.15 -12.64 17.61
N ASP A 594 -24.04 -12.53 18.59
CA ASP A 594 -23.84 -11.82 19.88
C ASP A 594 -22.68 -12.36 20.73
N SER A 595 -22.16 -13.56 20.43
CA SER A 595 -21.08 -14.19 21.19
C SER A 595 -19.67 -13.84 20.69
N ILE A 596 -19.56 -13.04 19.63
CA ILE A 596 -18.28 -12.62 19.04
C ILE A 596 -18.00 -11.18 19.44
N ALA A 597 -17.11 -10.98 20.42
CA ALA A 597 -16.49 -9.68 20.65
C ALA A 597 -15.29 -9.51 19.69
N ILE A 598 -15.19 -8.34 19.07
CA ILE A 598 -13.96 -7.82 18.46
C ILE A 598 -13.56 -6.60 19.30
N ASN A 599 -12.28 -6.50 19.66
CA ASN A 599 -11.80 -5.34 20.42
C ASN A 599 -11.53 -4.17 19.47
N GLU A 600 -12.42 -3.16 19.49
CA GLU A 600 -12.36 -1.95 18.67
C GLU A 600 -11.09 -1.11 18.93
N GLU A 601 -10.51 -1.16 20.14
CA GLU A 601 -9.30 -0.40 20.51
C GLU A 601 -8.00 -0.99 19.91
N MET A 602 -8.08 -2.10 19.18
CA MET A 602 -6.91 -2.69 18.53
C MET A 602 -6.48 -1.87 17.30
N ALA A 603 -5.38 -1.13 17.45
CA ALA A 603 -4.66 -0.34 16.42
C ALA A 603 -4.12 -1.14 15.20
N VAL A 604 -4.65 -2.36 15.01
CA VAL A 604 -4.45 -3.30 13.90
C VAL A 604 -5.47 -3.07 12.79
N ILE A 605 -6.66 -2.52 13.08
CA ILE A 605 -7.70 -2.26 12.06
C ILE A 605 -7.51 -0.86 11.48
N GLY A 606 -7.35 -0.77 10.16
CA GLY A 606 -7.13 0.50 9.47
C GLY A 606 -8.41 1.29 9.25
N GLU A 607 -8.37 2.60 9.51
CA GLU A 607 -9.37 3.55 8.99
C GLU A 607 -9.04 4.04 7.57
N ILE A 608 -7.76 3.98 7.18
CA ILE A 608 -7.23 4.50 5.93
C ILE A 608 -6.37 3.45 5.21
N PHE A 609 -6.19 3.61 3.89
CA PHE A 609 -5.40 2.65 3.10
C PHE A 609 -3.88 2.81 3.28
N GLU A 610 -3.38 3.81 4.02
CA GLU A 610 -1.94 4.05 4.16
C GLU A 610 -1.19 2.84 4.73
N VAL A 611 -0.51 2.12 3.84
CA VAL A 611 0.61 1.26 4.22
C VAL A 611 1.80 2.20 4.45
N THR A 612 2.15 2.42 5.71
CA THR A 612 3.40 3.13 6.04
C THR A 612 4.58 2.18 5.81
N ASP A 613 5.55 2.58 4.99
CA ASP A 613 6.77 1.79 4.75
C ASP A 613 7.67 1.66 5.98
N SER A 614 7.44 2.47 7.02
CA SER A 614 8.08 2.32 8.32
C SER A 614 7.21 1.48 9.26
N ASN A 615 7.85 0.53 9.97
CA ASN A 615 7.27 -0.13 11.16
C ASN A 615 6.89 0.87 12.28
N GLN A 616 7.18 2.16 12.12
CA GLN A 616 7.11 3.16 13.16
C GLN A 616 5.66 3.44 13.60
N LYS A 617 4.73 3.75 12.67
CA LYS A 617 3.28 3.88 13.02
C LYS A 617 2.71 2.59 13.64
N PHE A 618 3.19 1.41 13.22
CA PHE A 618 2.73 0.11 13.75
C PHE A 618 3.23 -0.14 15.18
N VAL A 619 4.51 0.17 15.46
CA VAL A 619 5.09 0.10 16.81
C VAL A 619 4.49 1.16 17.72
N GLU A 620 4.25 2.37 17.24
CA GLU A 620 3.56 3.44 17.97
C GLU A 620 2.11 3.04 18.29
N GLY A 621 1.39 2.42 17.35
CA GLY A 621 0.06 1.85 17.58
C GLY A 621 0.03 0.74 18.62
N GLN A 622 0.93 -0.25 18.53
CA GLN A 622 1.05 -1.30 19.57
C GLN A 622 1.44 -0.74 20.94
N ASN A 623 2.35 0.23 20.98
CA ASN A 623 2.77 0.86 22.24
C ASN A 623 1.65 1.70 22.85
N SER A 624 0.80 2.33 22.03
CA SER A 624 -0.40 3.04 22.49
C SER A 624 -1.42 2.07 23.10
N ALA A 625 -1.75 0.99 22.38
CA ALA A 625 -2.70 -0.02 22.84
C ALA A 625 -2.24 -0.80 24.09
N LYS A 626 -0.93 -0.86 24.37
CA LYS A 626 -0.36 -1.46 25.58
C LYS A 626 -0.38 -0.56 26.82
N VAL A 627 -0.83 0.69 26.71
CA VAL A 627 -0.80 1.71 27.78
C VAL A 627 -2.22 2.10 28.23
N VAL A 628 -3.15 1.15 28.25
CA VAL A 628 -4.49 1.30 28.86
C VAL A 628 -4.76 0.17 29.86
N SER A 629 -5.28 0.56 31.03
CA SER A 629 -5.92 -0.29 32.06
C SER A 629 -5.16 -1.50 32.63
N SER A 630 -4.19 -1.23 33.51
CA SER A 630 -3.86 -2.15 34.62
C SER A 630 -4.96 -2.12 35.70
N VAL A 631 -6.19 -2.51 35.34
CA VAL A 631 -7.32 -2.62 36.29
C VAL A 631 -7.27 -3.98 37.00
N VAL A 632 -7.27 -3.94 38.34
CA VAL A 632 -7.26 -5.13 39.19
C VAL A 632 -8.60 -5.85 39.08
N VAL A 633 -8.62 -7.03 38.47
CA VAL A 633 -9.78 -7.92 38.47
C VAL A 633 -9.83 -8.68 39.80
N GLU A 634 -10.55 -8.14 40.79
CA GLU A 634 -10.91 -8.90 41.99
C GLU A 634 -11.85 -10.06 41.61
N GLY A 635 -11.36 -11.28 41.72
CA GLY A 635 -12.13 -12.48 41.34
C GLY A 635 -13.21 -12.85 42.36
N ARG A 636 -14.47 -12.95 41.92
CA ARG A 636 -15.60 -13.43 42.75
C ARG A 636 -16.09 -14.81 42.30
N GLN A 637 -15.81 -15.84 43.11
CA GLN A 637 -16.16 -17.25 42.86
C GLN A 637 -17.62 -17.60 43.24
N VAL A 638 -18.27 -18.47 42.45
CA VAL A 638 -19.33 -19.44 42.84
C VAL A 638 -19.32 -20.54 41.74
N ALA A 639 -19.33 -21.87 41.94
CA ALA A 639 -19.22 -22.73 43.14
C ALA A 639 -18.48 -24.07 42.80
N LYS A 640 -18.18 -24.88 43.83
CA LYS A 640 -17.40 -26.13 43.76
C LYS A 640 -18.26 -27.42 43.79
N LYS A 641 -17.69 -28.53 43.31
CA LYS A 641 -17.70 -29.90 43.89
C LYS A 641 -16.49 -30.66 43.30
N ALA A 642 -15.37 -30.82 44.03
CA ALA A 642 -15.08 -31.87 45.02
C ALA A 642 -14.90 -33.27 44.37
N LYS A 643 -13.82 -34.06 44.59
CA LYS A 643 -12.69 -34.05 45.57
C LYS A 643 -11.35 -34.34 44.80
N ALA A 644 -10.14 -34.42 45.35
CA ALA A 644 -9.62 -34.44 46.74
C ALA A 644 -8.22 -33.75 46.81
N GLU A 645 -7.61 -33.67 48.00
CA GLU A 645 -6.44 -32.82 48.28
C GLU A 645 -5.09 -33.56 48.33
N THR A 646 -4.00 -32.83 48.08
CA THR A 646 -2.77 -32.90 48.90
C THR A 646 -2.10 -31.52 48.89
N VAL A 647 -1.40 -31.14 49.98
CA VAL A 647 -0.93 -29.77 50.23
C VAL A 647 0.57 -29.75 50.54
N THR A 648 1.29 -28.75 50.02
CA THR A 648 2.46 -28.16 50.72
C THR A 648 2.63 -26.71 50.28
N GLN A 649 3.17 -25.86 51.16
CA GLN A 649 3.27 -24.40 50.98
C GLN A 649 4.73 -23.96 50.76
N GLN A 650 4.87 -22.75 50.20
CA GLN A 650 5.88 -21.69 50.46
C GLN A 650 6.19 -20.96 49.15
N GLU A 651 6.46 -19.66 49.09
CA GLU A 651 6.05 -18.48 49.88
C GLU A 651 6.41 -17.24 49.01
N MET A 652 5.85 -16.06 49.27
CA MET A 652 6.04 -14.91 48.34
C MET A 652 7.29 -14.07 48.66
N ALA A 653 8.01 -13.65 47.60
CA ALA A 653 8.94 -12.53 47.65
C ALA A 653 8.94 -11.76 46.32
N THR A 654 8.15 -10.68 46.24
CA THR A 654 8.16 -9.76 45.09
C THR A 654 9.15 -8.63 45.35
N ILE A 655 10.25 -8.56 44.59
CA ILE A 655 11.17 -7.42 44.62
C ILE A 655 11.25 -6.84 43.20
N SER A 656 10.94 -5.55 43.08
CA SER A 656 11.00 -4.81 41.81
C SER A 656 12.21 -3.89 41.81
N ALA A 657 13.11 -4.07 40.84
CA ALA A 657 14.18 -3.13 40.51
C ALA A 657 14.54 -3.30 39.01
N PRO A 658 14.78 -2.21 38.26
CA PRO A 658 15.07 -2.29 36.83
C PRO A 658 16.53 -2.68 36.56
N LEU A 659 16.76 -3.38 35.44
CA LEU A 659 18.10 -3.62 34.89
C LEU A 659 18.22 -3.00 33.48
N PRO A 660 19.43 -2.62 33.05
CA PRO A 660 19.62 -1.71 31.92
C PRO A 660 19.62 -2.40 30.56
N VAL A 661 19.59 -1.57 29.51
CA VAL A 661 19.83 -1.96 28.11
C VAL A 661 21.17 -2.69 27.99
N ILE A 662 21.15 -3.89 27.42
CA ILE A 662 22.34 -4.63 26.97
C ILE A 662 22.19 -4.88 25.46
N SER A 663 23.26 -4.59 24.73
CA SER A 663 23.34 -4.65 23.26
C SER A 663 23.57 -6.08 22.74
N HIS A 664 23.37 -6.27 21.43
CA HIS A 664 23.60 -7.54 20.74
C HIS A 664 25.04 -8.06 20.93
N VAL A 665 25.17 -9.28 21.43
CA VAL A 665 26.33 -10.16 21.21
C VAL A 665 25.81 -11.52 20.75
N GLY A 666 26.35 -12.06 19.66
CA GLY A 666 25.85 -13.27 19.02
C GLY A 666 26.23 -14.56 19.77
N GLY A 667 25.23 -15.30 20.26
CA GLY A 667 25.41 -16.63 20.83
C GLY A 667 25.02 -17.73 19.84
N SER A 668 25.98 -18.54 19.38
CA SER A 668 25.69 -19.72 18.56
C SER A 668 25.15 -20.86 19.43
N ALA A 669 23.83 -21.09 19.37
CA ALA A 669 23.18 -22.15 20.13
C ALA A 669 23.49 -23.54 19.52
N LYS A 670 24.18 -24.39 20.27
CA LYS A 670 24.39 -25.80 19.91
C LYS A 670 23.05 -26.54 19.86
N SER A 671 22.91 -27.46 18.90
CA SER A 671 21.70 -28.26 18.72
C SER A 671 21.37 -29.08 19.96
N CYS A 672 20.18 -28.87 20.54
CA CYS A 672 19.62 -29.79 21.54
C CYS A 672 19.36 -31.16 20.88
N HIS A 673 19.63 -32.26 21.59
CA HIS A 673 19.54 -33.61 21.04
C HIS A 673 18.08 -33.97 20.72
N THR A 674 17.82 -34.28 19.44
CA THR A 674 16.53 -34.85 19.01
C THR A 674 16.51 -36.34 19.31
N ALA A 675 15.64 -36.76 20.23
CA ALA A 675 15.50 -38.13 20.69
C ALA A 675 15.37 -39.14 19.52
N LYS A 676 16.22 -40.17 19.50
CA LYS A 676 16.33 -41.08 18.35
C LYS A 676 15.13 -42.04 18.30
N THR A 677 14.53 -42.18 17.12
CA THR A 677 13.49 -43.20 16.92
C THR A 677 14.14 -44.54 16.59
N ILE A 678 13.88 -45.55 17.40
CA ILE A 678 14.50 -46.88 17.34
C ILE A 678 13.46 -48.00 17.13
N CYS A 679 13.91 -49.19 16.71
CA CYS A 679 13.02 -50.34 16.57
C CYS A 679 12.91 -51.11 17.88
N LYS A 680 11.68 -51.39 18.36
CA LYS A 680 11.47 -52.18 19.59
C LYS A 680 12.08 -53.60 19.56
N LYS A 681 12.36 -54.16 18.38
CA LYS A 681 13.04 -55.45 18.21
C LYS A 681 14.55 -55.36 17.99
N HIS A 682 15.04 -54.18 17.61
CA HIS A 682 16.44 -53.93 17.23
C HIS A 682 16.83 -52.50 17.65
N PRO A 683 17.00 -52.22 18.96
CA PRO A 683 17.16 -50.86 19.46
C PRO A 683 18.39 -50.16 18.87
N GLY A 684 19.54 -50.84 18.83
CA GLY A 684 20.79 -50.29 18.27
C GLY A 684 20.91 -50.31 16.73
N VAL A 685 19.82 -50.50 15.98
CA VAL A 685 19.86 -50.50 14.50
C VAL A 685 19.25 -49.21 13.96
N GLU A 686 20.08 -48.41 13.30
CA GLU A 686 19.67 -47.13 12.71
C GLU A 686 18.60 -47.31 11.62
N LEU A 687 17.57 -46.46 11.66
CA LEU A 687 16.37 -46.59 10.85
C LEU A 687 16.35 -45.60 9.68
N SER A 688 16.28 -46.09 8.45
CA SER A 688 16.14 -45.23 7.28
C SER A 688 14.69 -44.78 7.07
N GLN A 689 14.46 -43.48 6.95
CA GLN A 689 13.11 -42.93 6.76
C GLN A 689 12.75 -42.91 5.27
N GLY A 690 11.68 -43.63 4.89
CA GLY A 690 11.19 -43.64 3.51
C GLY A 690 10.33 -42.42 3.16
N LYS A 691 10.09 -42.23 1.84
CA LYS A 691 9.33 -41.12 1.20
C LYS A 691 7.88 -40.86 1.70
N TYR A 692 7.43 -41.59 2.72
CA TYR A 692 6.12 -41.45 3.37
C TYR A 692 6.23 -41.36 4.91
N GLY A 693 7.38 -40.90 5.43
CA GLY A 693 7.64 -40.73 6.87
C GLY A 693 7.80 -42.03 7.68
N ARG A 694 7.53 -43.20 7.09
CA ARG A 694 7.69 -44.51 7.74
C ARG A 694 9.15 -44.95 7.72
N TYR A 695 9.64 -45.33 8.89
CA TYR A 695 10.95 -45.92 9.10
C TYR A 695 11.03 -47.36 8.58
N TYR A 696 12.17 -47.73 7.99
CA TYR A 696 12.55 -49.09 7.64
C TYR A 696 13.62 -49.59 8.61
N CYS A 697 13.47 -50.84 9.08
CA CYS A 697 14.44 -51.48 9.96
C CYS A 697 15.16 -52.60 9.20
N PRO A 698 16.49 -52.49 8.99
CA PRO A 698 17.31 -53.54 8.39
C PRO A 698 17.16 -54.90 9.06
N GLY A 699 17.17 -54.96 10.40
CA GLY A 699 17.02 -56.22 11.15
C GLY A 699 15.66 -56.89 10.95
N CYS A 700 14.57 -56.11 10.91
CA CYS A 700 13.22 -56.63 10.60
C CYS A 700 12.98 -56.83 9.10
N LYS A 701 13.92 -56.42 8.23
CA LYS A 701 13.82 -56.34 6.75
C LYS A 701 12.54 -55.68 6.21
N LYS A 702 11.85 -54.86 7.01
CA LYS A 702 10.52 -54.28 6.68
C LYS A 702 10.36 -52.83 7.13
N LYS A 703 9.36 -52.16 6.54
CA LYS A 703 8.84 -50.86 7.03
C LYS A 703 8.05 -51.08 8.31
N LEU A 704 8.40 -50.37 9.38
CA LEU A 704 7.78 -50.49 10.69
C LEU A 704 6.44 -49.75 10.76
N ARG A 705 5.54 -50.27 11.59
CA ARG A 705 4.33 -49.55 12.04
C ARG A 705 4.64 -48.66 13.26
N LYS A 706 3.78 -47.71 13.59
CA LYS A 706 4.02 -46.73 14.68
C LYS A 706 4.16 -47.38 16.05
N ASP A 707 3.46 -48.49 16.25
CA ASP A 707 3.49 -49.37 17.42
C ASP A 707 4.80 -50.19 17.55
N GLU A 708 5.53 -50.41 16.45
CA GLU A 708 6.80 -51.16 16.43
C GLU A 708 8.04 -50.26 16.69
N LEU A 709 7.83 -48.95 16.84
CA LEU A 709 8.83 -47.95 17.13
C LEU A 709 8.86 -47.63 18.63
N ALA A 710 10.04 -47.30 19.15
CA ALA A 710 10.23 -46.63 20.42
C ALA A 710 11.06 -45.36 20.21
N VAL A 711 11.12 -44.51 21.24
CA VAL A 711 11.99 -43.33 21.28
C VAL A 711 13.03 -43.58 22.36
N GLU A 712 14.30 -43.50 21.96
CA GLU A 712 15.46 -43.46 22.84
C GLU A 712 15.70 -41.98 23.19
N VAL A 713 15.62 -41.67 24.48
CA VAL A 713 15.61 -40.30 25.05
C VAL A 713 17.02 -39.93 25.50
#